data_AF-W4L9F4-F1
#
_entry.id   AF-W4L9F4-F1
#
_cell.length_a   1.000
_cell.length_b   1.000
_cell.length_c   1.000
_cell.angle_alpha   90.00
_cell.angle_beta   90.00
_cell.angle_gamma   90.00
#
_symmetry.space_group_name_H-M   'P 1'
#
loop_
_entity.id
_entity.type
_entity.pdbx_description
1 polymer ?
#
loop_
_entity_poly.entity_id
_entity_poly.type
_entity_poly.pdbx_seq_one_letter_code
_entity_poly.pdbx_strand_id
1 'polypeptide(L)'
;MRASEWIPHNLSFHVPWNTGVEVPMSASGYPLEIPYDPDGDGPIEPQVVKTIFYEGLNGHYPAGMYTLMFEGTGALRLRTGSAVHDFDQAGQYPVEVIPGDSGIILQISRSDRNDPIREIRFIMPGHAETYETQPFYPPFLERLSRFEVVRYMNAKRINYFTCDDPLVSPRSAACTASWANRVQPGTVSQVTQRGLAWEHLIDISNAADAEPWLTVPHPADDDYIRGLAELVKARLAPHHRVYLEYSNEVWNGQFNAFYYVQNVGLQQGLDTVAWSAGRAYTVKRSIEIFEIFMDVFGEEADRIVKIIPSQAATAWMSDWMMNNTLDPQLNPNALEIDAVAIAGYFSPSAAEFEAMQQQTEAYTVDDVLDMVQRNVDAEPALIATHKAVADEYGVQLFAYEGGQHIVGSGAATGNQALTDLFVAANRHLHMYGLYQQYLQNWYDAGGALFMPFDFTSTPGKFGSWGHLEWQDQPVDEAYKYRALIDFIDCDYPALLPVAFEPETPPSADTDGPTDEAPGHGDGNESESESESGDDPSSAAEPPTDVPAPAAIELQACAVLDQRGASYRLTQDVQAAGTCFVIAAHDVRLDGQGHTITGDGQGVGVGSQSEYEGIEIRNLVLRQFRWGIDASGLSESNISQNIIRTTAADESHGIILSMAHHNTIALNAIETFGDNAYGLYVETAQANRIEQNVITTAGQMKAHGLRLAIDAEANEIVQNTIETTGGNAAGIELAGVSHNTVIGNQIRTRNTYGIHLHGARHTVVEANEVEGGVELRGASANTLQHNRIVGNQDGATTLYLFAQSHHNTIARNTIRAIGDATSGIYLREADHNALVGNEIETTGDYTGYGIWFRSGVGNTATEDWIRTTGTSGSIDVLVGDSEVVLTDLDFDKAELGLDWAATGSARLRWVVEVSVADAVMGNVQGATVQVLDTAGQVLHESLTDREGRTTFVLTEFVKRFDETNYLTFAHMEAMGPYTVRATQGLTQQEVILDLAQTGSTELELWLE
;
A
#
# COMPACT_ATOMS: atom_id res chain seq x y z
N MET A 1 18.92 -11.50 -12.74
CA MET A 1 17.77 -10.71 -12.22
C MET A 1 16.55 -11.61 -12.12
N ARG A 2 15.70 -11.39 -11.12
CA ARG A 2 14.43 -12.11 -10.96
C ARG A 2 13.33 -11.07 -11.07
N ALA A 3 12.37 -11.33 -11.96
CA ALA A 3 11.31 -10.40 -12.29
C ALA A 3 10.20 -10.43 -11.21
N SER A 4 9.20 -9.56 -11.35
CA SER A 4 7.94 -9.67 -10.62
C SER A 4 7.25 -11.02 -10.87
N GLU A 5 6.19 -11.32 -10.13
CA GLU A 5 5.32 -12.45 -10.47
C GLU A 5 4.71 -12.27 -11.87
N TRP A 6 4.27 -13.38 -12.48
CA TRP A 6 3.57 -13.34 -13.76
C TRP A 6 2.22 -12.65 -13.60
N ILE A 7 1.95 -11.72 -14.50
CA ILE A 7 0.74 -10.93 -14.53
C ILE A 7 -0.07 -11.36 -15.77
N PRO A 8 -1.25 -11.96 -15.60
CA PRO A 8 -2.08 -12.40 -16.71
C PRO A 8 -2.68 -11.20 -17.45
N HIS A 9 -2.72 -11.30 -18.77
CA HIS A 9 -3.17 -10.27 -19.70
C HIS A 9 -4.01 -10.92 -20.79
N ASN A 10 -4.99 -10.20 -21.32
CA ASN A 10 -5.66 -10.66 -22.53
C ASN A 10 -4.66 -10.74 -23.69
N LEU A 11 -4.81 -11.77 -24.54
CA LEU A 11 -4.04 -11.93 -25.77
C LEU A 11 -4.26 -10.76 -26.72
N SER A 12 -5.47 -10.18 -26.70
CA SER A 12 -5.74 -8.90 -27.33
C SER A 12 -5.20 -7.77 -26.43
N PHE A 13 -4.42 -6.84 -27.01
CA PHE A 13 -3.66 -5.82 -26.28
C PHE A 13 -4.51 -4.73 -25.58
N HIS A 14 -5.82 -4.91 -25.35
CA HIS A 14 -6.76 -3.80 -25.09
C HIS A 14 -7.55 -3.87 -23.77
N VAL A 15 -7.19 -4.74 -22.84
CA VAL A 15 -7.90 -4.86 -21.57
C VAL A 15 -7.02 -5.63 -20.59
N PRO A 16 -7.19 -5.40 -19.28
CA PRO A 16 -6.24 -4.84 -18.29
C PRO A 16 -4.76 -5.26 -18.23
N TRP A 17 -3.96 -4.46 -17.51
CA TRP A 17 -2.57 -4.83 -17.13
C TRP A 17 -2.53 -6.10 -16.28
N ASN A 18 -3.58 -6.38 -15.49
CA ASN A 18 -3.74 -7.65 -14.80
C ASN A 18 -5.20 -8.10 -14.91
N THR A 19 -5.45 -9.22 -15.57
CA THR A 19 -6.81 -9.77 -15.72
C THR A 19 -7.29 -10.50 -14.46
N GLY A 20 -6.40 -10.82 -13.53
CA GLY A 20 -6.68 -11.63 -12.35
C GLY A 20 -7.02 -13.09 -12.67
N VAL A 21 -6.96 -13.50 -13.95
CA VAL A 21 -7.24 -14.88 -14.37
C VAL A 21 -6.11 -15.78 -13.89
N GLU A 22 -6.47 -16.82 -13.15
CA GLU A 22 -5.51 -17.80 -12.68
C GLU A 22 -5.03 -18.68 -13.85
N VAL A 23 -3.81 -18.41 -14.31
CA VAL A 23 -3.15 -19.19 -15.36
C VAL A 23 -2.47 -20.42 -14.74
N PRO A 24 -2.73 -21.64 -15.21
CA PRO A 24 -2.09 -22.85 -14.69
C PRO A 24 -0.56 -22.79 -14.84
N MET A 25 0.13 -22.93 -13.71
CA MET A 25 1.59 -22.90 -13.63
C MET A 25 2.17 -24.29 -13.34
N SER A 26 3.40 -24.51 -13.78
CA SER A 26 4.25 -25.60 -13.30
C SER A 26 4.64 -25.37 -11.84
N ALA A 27 5.16 -26.41 -11.18
CA ALA A 27 5.68 -26.31 -9.81
C ALA A 27 6.81 -25.25 -9.66
N SER A 28 7.52 -24.94 -10.74
CA SER A 28 8.56 -23.91 -10.79
C SER A 28 8.02 -22.50 -11.10
N GLY A 29 6.70 -22.34 -11.25
CA GLY A 29 6.05 -21.05 -11.47
C GLY A 29 6.05 -20.54 -12.92
N TYR A 30 6.30 -21.41 -13.91
CA TYR A 30 6.16 -21.06 -15.32
C TYR A 30 4.79 -21.50 -15.87
N PRO A 31 4.12 -20.71 -16.72
CA PRO A 31 2.85 -21.08 -17.33
C PRO A 31 2.96 -22.35 -18.16
N LEU A 32 2.04 -23.29 -17.91
CA LEU A 32 2.00 -24.55 -18.64
C LEU A 32 1.62 -24.33 -20.10
N GLU A 33 0.70 -23.41 -20.39
CA GLU A 33 0.22 -23.16 -21.74
C GLU A 33 -0.06 -21.69 -21.92
N ILE A 34 0.37 -21.14 -23.05
CA ILE A 34 0.08 -19.77 -23.47
C ILE A 34 -0.15 -19.77 -25.00
N PRO A 35 -1.19 -19.09 -25.51
CA PRO A 35 -2.26 -18.43 -24.77
C PRO A 35 -3.08 -19.41 -23.92
N TYR A 36 -3.40 -19.05 -22.69
CA TYR A 36 -4.25 -19.86 -21.81
C TYR A 36 -5.70 -19.44 -21.97
N ASP A 37 -6.54 -20.35 -22.45
CA ASP A 37 -7.96 -20.10 -22.67
C ASP A 37 -8.78 -20.84 -21.59
N PRO A 38 -9.27 -20.14 -20.55
CA PRO A 38 -9.90 -20.78 -19.39
C PRO A 38 -11.31 -21.33 -19.68
N ASP A 39 -12.00 -20.82 -20.72
CA ASP A 39 -13.38 -21.21 -21.03
C ASP A 39 -13.62 -21.58 -22.51
N GLY A 40 -12.59 -21.48 -23.37
CA GLY A 40 -12.60 -21.93 -24.75
C GLY A 40 -13.40 -20.98 -25.66
N ASP A 41 -14.62 -21.39 -26.02
CA ASP A 41 -15.55 -20.53 -26.78
C ASP A 41 -16.33 -19.56 -25.86
N GLY A 42 -15.92 -19.44 -24.59
CA GLY A 42 -16.56 -18.59 -23.59
C GLY A 42 -16.16 -17.11 -23.69
N PRO A 43 -16.67 -16.26 -22.79
CA PRO A 43 -16.43 -14.82 -22.83
C PRO A 43 -15.04 -14.38 -22.34
N ILE A 44 -14.26 -15.24 -21.66
CA ILE A 44 -12.93 -14.88 -21.16
C ILE A 44 -11.92 -15.04 -22.30
N GLU A 45 -11.29 -13.94 -22.70
CA GLU A 45 -10.30 -14.01 -23.78
C GLU A 45 -9.11 -14.90 -23.42
N PRO A 46 -8.44 -15.53 -24.42
CA PRO A 46 -7.19 -16.22 -24.17
C PRO A 46 -6.15 -15.30 -23.53
N GLN A 47 -5.39 -15.82 -22.58
CA GLN A 47 -4.48 -15.07 -21.73
C GLN A 47 -3.02 -15.26 -22.16
N VAL A 48 -2.26 -14.16 -22.23
CA VAL A 48 -0.80 -14.15 -22.16
C VAL A 48 -0.34 -13.76 -20.77
N VAL A 49 0.95 -13.92 -20.46
CA VAL A 49 1.49 -13.42 -19.19
C VAL A 49 2.65 -12.47 -19.43
N LYS A 50 2.77 -11.45 -18.58
CA LYS A 50 3.90 -10.51 -18.57
C LYS A 50 4.54 -10.45 -17.19
N THR A 51 5.79 -10.02 -17.14
CA THR A 51 6.51 -9.73 -15.92
C THR A 51 7.41 -8.51 -16.10
N ILE A 52 7.67 -7.80 -15.01
CA ILE A 52 8.43 -6.55 -14.98
C ILE A 52 9.80 -6.83 -14.35
N PHE A 53 10.87 -6.39 -15.01
CA PHE A 53 12.24 -6.47 -14.47
C PHE A 53 12.68 -5.14 -13.83
N TYR A 54 12.43 -4.03 -14.54
CA TYR A 54 12.73 -2.68 -14.08
C TYR A 54 11.55 -1.78 -14.40
N GLU A 55 11.13 -0.97 -13.44
CA GLU A 55 10.07 0.05 -13.57
C GLU A 55 10.28 1.09 -12.45
N GLY A 56 10.01 2.37 -12.72
CA GLY A 56 10.10 3.43 -11.71
C GLY A 56 11.51 3.76 -11.22
N LEU A 57 12.55 3.34 -11.94
CA LEU A 57 13.95 3.59 -11.60
C LEU A 57 14.56 4.81 -12.30
N ASN A 58 13.78 5.62 -13.03
CA ASN A 58 14.25 6.81 -13.76
C ASN A 58 15.52 6.56 -14.61
N GLY A 59 15.57 5.42 -15.31
CA GLY A 59 16.72 5.01 -16.11
C GLY A 59 17.95 4.49 -15.34
N HIS A 60 17.89 4.35 -14.02
CA HIS A 60 18.98 3.81 -13.19
C HIS A 60 19.07 2.28 -13.23
N TYR A 61 19.40 1.74 -14.41
CA TYR A 61 19.79 0.33 -14.61
C TYR A 61 20.86 0.23 -15.71
N PRO A 62 21.70 -0.83 -15.74
CA PRO A 62 22.87 -0.85 -16.61
C PRO A 62 22.50 -0.83 -18.11
N ALA A 63 23.15 0.05 -18.88
CA ALA A 63 23.08 0.01 -20.34
C ALA A 63 23.97 -1.10 -20.92
N GLY A 64 23.64 -1.57 -22.13
CA GLY A 64 24.55 -2.41 -22.93
C GLY A 64 23.91 -3.68 -23.50
N MET A 65 24.76 -4.63 -23.88
CA MET A 65 24.33 -5.89 -24.49
C MET A 65 24.03 -6.97 -23.44
N TYR A 66 22.75 -7.18 -23.17
CA TYR A 66 22.24 -8.23 -22.30
C TYR A 66 22.17 -9.56 -23.05
N THR A 67 22.11 -10.65 -22.30
CA THR A 67 21.89 -12.01 -22.84
C THR A 67 20.55 -12.54 -22.34
N LEU A 68 19.60 -12.76 -23.25
CA LEU A 68 18.35 -13.49 -23.00
C LEU A 68 18.55 -14.97 -23.31
N MET A 69 18.15 -15.85 -22.41
CA MET A 69 18.12 -17.30 -22.60
C MET A 69 16.77 -17.84 -22.12
N PHE A 70 16.23 -18.85 -22.82
CA PHE A 70 15.06 -19.59 -22.37
C PHE A 70 14.97 -20.95 -23.06
N GLU A 71 14.27 -21.89 -22.44
CA GLU A 71 13.99 -23.23 -22.98
C GLU A 71 12.49 -23.42 -23.24
N GLY A 72 12.16 -24.50 -23.95
CA GLY A 72 10.79 -24.91 -24.24
C GLY A 72 10.33 -24.55 -25.66
N THR A 73 9.12 -24.97 -26.00
CA THR A 73 8.50 -24.70 -27.29
C THR A 73 7.49 -23.56 -27.13
N GLY A 74 7.81 -22.38 -27.66
CA GLY A 74 7.00 -21.18 -27.46
C GLY A 74 7.60 -19.92 -28.08
N ALA A 75 7.17 -18.75 -27.60
CA ALA A 75 7.68 -17.45 -28.04
C ALA A 75 7.67 -16.42 -26.91
N LEU A 76 8.67 -15.55 -26.89
CA LEU A 76 8.81 -14.43 -25.96
C LEU A 76 8.76 -13.10 -26.71
N ARG A 77 8.24 -12.06 -26.04
CA ARG A 77 8.35 -10.67 -26.46
C ARG A 77 8.99 -9.87 -25.33
N LEU A 78 10.06 -9.15 -25.60
CA LEU A 78 10.78 -8.34 -24.63
C LEU A 78 10.74 -6.87 -25.05
N ARG A 79 10.26 -6.01 -24.16
CA ARG A 79 10.29 -4.54 -24.32
C ARG A 79 11.40 -3.97 -23.46
N THR A 80 12.28 -3.16 -24.05
CA THR A 80 13.40 -2.49 -23.40
C THR A 80 13.33 -1.00 -23.75
N GLY A 81 12.75 -0.18 -22.86
CA GLY A 81 12.39 1.19 -23.20
C GLY A 81 11.36 1.23 -24.34
N SER A 82 11.69 1.92 -25.44
CA SER A 82 10.87 1.99 -26.65
C SER A 82 11.10 0.84 -27.64
N ALA A 83 12.14 0.02 -27.45
CA ALA A 83 12.44 -1.10 -28.34
C ALA A 83 11.63 -2.36 -27.98
N VAL A 84 11.15 -3.08 -28.98
CA VAL A 84 10.44 -4.35 -28.85
C VAL A 84 11.18 -5.44 -29.62
N HIS A 85 11.48 -6.54 -28.94
CA HIS A 85 12.19 -7.70 -29.49
C HIS A 85 11.30 -8.93 -29.40
N ASP A 86 11.06 -9.61 -30.53
CA ASP A 86 10.27 -10.84 -30.61
C ASP A 86 11.18 -12.06 -30.85
N PHE A 87 10.96 -13.12 -30.07
CA PHE A 87 11.73 -14.37 -30.13
C PHE A 87 10.78 -15.55 -30.33
N ASP A 88 10.73 -16.09 -31.55
CA ASP A 88 9.79 -17.15 -31.93
C ASP A 88 10.24 -18.58 -31.58
N GLN A 89 11.46 -18.75 -31.08
CA GLN A 89 12.05 -20.05 -30.73
C GLN A 89 12.95 -19.90 -29.51
N ALA A 90 13.09 -20.97 -28.71
CA ALA A 90 14.04 -21.03 -27.61
C ALA A 90 15.49 -20.92 -28.10
N GLY A 91 16.34 -20.31 -27.29
CA GLY A 91 17.73 -20.05 -27.62
C GLY A 91 18.38 -19.02 -26.73
N GLN A 92 19.54 -18.54 -27.17
CA GLN A 92 20.31 -17.49 -26.54
C GLN A 92 20.42 -16.29 -27.49
N TYR A 93 20.02 -15.12 -27.02
CA TYR A 93 19.91 -13.91 -27.83
C TYR A 93 20.62 -12.73 -27.17
N PRO A 94 21.46 -11.99 -27.92
CA PRO A 94 21.97 -10.71 -27.46
C PRO A 94 20.86 -9.64 -27.62
N VAL A 95 20.64 -8.84 -26.58
CA VAL A 95 19.63 -7.77 -26.56
C VAL A 95 20.31 -6.47 -26.14
N GLU A 96 20.25 -5.45 -26.99
CA GLU A 96 20.71 -4.11 -26.63
C GLU A 96 19.69 -3.44 -25.72
N VAL A 97 20.13 -3.00 -24.54
CA VAL A 97 19.33 -2.27 -23.56
C VAL A 97 19.85 -0.86 -23.44
N ILE A 98 18.97 0.10 -23.71
CA ILE A 98 19.18 1.52 -23.46
C ILE A 98 18.27 1.90 -22.29
N PRO A 99 18.82 2.34 -21.15
CA PRO A 99 18.01 2.70 -20.00
C PRO A 99 17.09 3.88 -20.27
N GLY A 100 15.93 3.86 -19.63
CA GLY A 100 14.89 4.88 -19.71
C GLY A 100 13.68 4.49 -18.85
N ASP A 101 12.71 5.40 -18.75
CA ASP A 101 11.66 5.36 -17.72
C ASP A 101 10.63 4.25 -17.93
N SER A 102 10.45 3.82 -19.19
CA SER A 102 9.55 2.71 -19.56
C SER A 102 10.01 1.32 -19.08
N GLY A 103 11.23 1.21 -18.53
CA GLY A 103 11.72 -0.01 -17.91
C GLY A 103 11.92 -1.20 -18.85
N ILE A 104 11.87 -2.42 -18.30
CA ILE A 104 12.02 -3.68 -19.03
C ILE A 104 10.86 -4.62 -18.69
N ILE A 105 10.13 -5.04 -19.72
CA ILE A 105 8.94 -5.90 -19.59
C ILE A 105 9.09 -7.11 -20.50
N LEU A 106 8.87 -8.29 -19.95
CA LEU A 106 8.88 -9.55 -20.70
C LEU A 106 7.49 -10.15 -20.74
N GLN A 107 7.09 -10.60 -21.92
CA GLN A 107 5.86 -11.32 -22.17
C GLN A 107 6.17 -12.73 -22.69
N ILE A 108 5.48 -13.73 -22.15
CA ILE A 108 5.35 -15.03 -22.82
C ILE A 108 4.16 -14.92 -23.77
N SER A 109 4.42 -14.99 -25.07
CA SER A 109 3.38 -14.88 -26.11
C SER A 109 2.86 -16.23 -26.56
N ARG A 110 3.65 -17.30 -26.38
CA ARG A 110 3.26 -18.69 -26.65
C ARG A 110 4.06 -19.65 -25.77
N SER A 111 3.42 -20.69 -25.25
CA SER A 111 4.02 -21.77 -24.46
C SER A 111 3.25 -23.06 -24.74
N ASP A 112 3.92 -24.12 -25.19
CA ASP A 112 3.30 -25.42 -25.49
C ASP A 112 3.13 -26.25 -24.21
N ARG A 113 1.93 -26.76 -23.94
CA ARG A 113 1.62 -27.58 -22.76
C ARG A 113 2.52 -28.81 -22.59
N ASN A 114 3.03 -29.38 -23.67
CA ASN A 114 3.87 -30.58 -23.62
C ASN A 114 5.36 -30.27 -23.47
N ASP A 115 5.78 -29.02 -23.72
CA ASP A 115 7.14 -28.54 -23.55
C ASP A 115 7.12 -27.04 -23.22
N PRO A 116 6.64 -26.66 -22.02
CA PRO A 116 6.39 -25.27 -21.68
C PRO A 116 7.67 -24.45 -21.61
N ILE A 117 7.52 -23.15 -21.90
CA ILE A 117 8.57 -22.15 -21.71
C ILE A 117 9.02 -22.15 -20.25
N ARG A 118 10.34 -22.22 -20.05
CA ARG A 118 10.96 -22.28 -18.71
C ARG A 118 12.39 -21.75 -18.75
N GLU A 119 13.01 -21.66 -17.57
CA GLU A 119 14.42 -21.27 -17.41
C GLU A 119 14.75 -19.94 -18.10
N ILE A 120 13.86 -18.96 -17.99
CA ILE A 120 14.09 -17.64 -18.58
C ILE A 120 15.16 -16.91 -17.77
N ARG A 121 16.25 -16.54 -18.43
CA ARG A 121 17.39 -15.83 -17.85
C ARG A 121 17.65 -14.58 -18.68
N PHE A 122 17.57 -13.42 -18.04
CA PHE A 122 17.94 -12.15 -18.65
C PHE A 122 19.12 -11.55 -17.89
N ILE A 123 20.30 -11.64 -18.50
CA ILE A 123 21.59 -11.45 -17.84
C ILE A 123 22.25 -10.16 -18.32
N MET A 124 22.76 -9.37 -17.37
CA MET A 124 23.44 -8.10 -17.61
C MET A 124 24.69 -8.26 -18.48
N PRO A 125 25.12 -7.17 -19.16
CA PRO A 125 26.34 -7.16 -19.95
C PRO A 125 27.54 -7.61 -19.12
N GLY A 126 28.36 -8.50 -19.68
CA GLY A 126 29.56 -9.01 -19.00
C GLY A 126 29.35 -10.14 -17.99
N HIS A 127 28.10 -10.57 -17.75
CA HIS A 127 27.80 -11.58 -16.70
C HIS A 127 27.25 -12.92 -17.22
N ALA A 128 27.15 -13.11 -18.54
CA ALA A 128 26.60 -14.34 -19.15
C ALA A 128 27.37 -15.62 -18.76
N GLU A 129 28.65 -15.51 -18.41
CA GLU A 129 29.49 -16.64 -17.99
C GLU A 129 29.56 -16.83 -16.47
N THR A 130 29.10 -15.86 -15.67
CA THR A 130 29.30 -15.86 -14.21
C THR A 130 28.01 -15.90 -13.40
N TYR A 131 26.84 -15.65 -14.02
CA TYR A 131 25.59 -15.42 -13.30
C TYR A 131 25.11 -16.59 -12.42
N GLU A 132 25.53 -17.83 -12.71
CA GLU A 132 25.18 -18.99 -11.88
C GLU A 132 25.95 -19.00 -10.55
N THR A 133 27.20 -18.54 -10.58
CA THR A 133 28.09 -18.51 -9.41
C THR A 133 28.13 -17.15 -8.72
N GLN A 134 27.77 -16.08 -9.43
CA GLN A 134 27.69 -14.72 -8.91
C GLN A 134 26.41 -14.04 -9.44
N PRO A 135 25.25 -14.32 -8.82
CA PRO A 135 23.96 -13.84 -9.28
C PRO A 135 23.66 -12.39 -8.87
N PHE A 136 24.49 -11.79 -8.02
CA PHE A 136 24.28 -10.46 -7.47
C PHE A 136 25.00 -9.38 -8.29
N TYR A 137 24.41 -8.18 -8.33
CA TYR A 137 25.00 -7.06 -9.03
C TYR A 137 26.29 -6.62 -8.34
N PRO A 138 27.45 -6.55 -9.03
CA PRO A 138 28.72 -6.27 -8.35
C PRO A 138 28.77 -4.94 -7.59
N PRO A 139 28.27 -3.81 -8.13
CA PRO A 139 28.23 -2.55 -7.38
C PRO A 139 27.35 -2.59 -6.13
N PHE A 140 26.36 -3.48 -6.07
CA PHE A 140 25.56 -3.72 -4.86
C PHE A 140 26.42 -4.43 -3.80
N LEU A 141 27.12 -5.51 -4.17
CA LEU A 141 28.01 -6.23 -3.26
C LEU A 141 29.20 -5.38 -2.80
N GLU A 142 29.81 -4.62 -3.70
CA GLU A 142 30.93 -3.72 -3.38
C GLU A 142 30.54 -2.72 -2.29
N ARG A 143 29.39 -2.07 -2.44
CA ARG A 143 28.90 -1.11 -1.44
C ARG A 143 28.46 -1.80 -0.14
N LEU A 144 27.85 -2.97 -0.23
CA LEU A 144 27.40 -3.72 0.94
C LEU A 144 28.57 -4.32 1.75
N SER A 145 29.67 -4.69 1.10
CA SER A 145 30.87 -5.28 1.73
C SER A 145 31.59 -4.37 2.72
N ARG A 146 31.15 -3.11 2.84
CA ARG A 146 31.64 -2.15 3.84
C ARG A 146 31.04 -2.38 5.22
N PHE A 147 29.96 -3.15 5.33
CA PHE A 147 29.24 -3.38 6.59
C PHE A 147 29.53 -4.77 7.13
N GLU A 148 29.79 -4.87 8.43
CA GLU A 148 30.02 -6.15 9.12
C GLU A 148 28.73 -6.97 9.27
N VAL A 149 27.58 -6.30 9.42
CA VAL A 149 26.28 -6.96 9.65
C VAL A 149 25.24 -6.43 8.66
N VAL A 150 24.39 -7.32 8.14
CA VAL A 150 23.26 -6.97 7.26
C VAL A 150 21.95 -7.51 7.83
N ARG A 151 21.00 -6.62 8.14
CA ARG A 151 19.66 -6.98 8.63
C ARG A 151 18.69 -7.16 7.47
N TYR A 152 18.16 -8.37 7.33
CA TYR A 152 17.35 -8.75 6.17
C TYR A 152 15.83 -8.54 6.33
N MET A 153 15.41 -7.69 7.27
CA MET A 153 13.99 -7.43 7.59
C MET A 153 13.17 -7.02 6.35
N ASN A 154 13.63 -6.01 5.59
CA ASN A 154 12.94 -5.55 4.37
C ASN A 154 13.06 -6.55 3.22
N ALA A 155 14.24 -7.14 3.01
CA ALA A 155 14.45 -8.15 1.97
C ALA A 155 13.54 -9.38 2.19
N LYS A 156 13.23 -9.71 3.44
CA LYS A 156 12.31 -10.78 3.80
C LYS A 156 10.84 -10.32 3.92
N ARG A 157 10.56 -9.03 3.77
CA ARG A 157 9.24 -8.40 3.88
C ARG A 157 8.53 -8.70 5.21
N ILE A 158 9.27 -8.70 6.32
CA ILE A 158 8.74 -9.09 7.63
C ILE A 158 7.48 -8.29 8.02
N ASN A 159 7.48 -6.97 7.79
CA ASN A 159 6.33 -6.10 8.10
C ASN A 159 5.03 -6.45 7.33
N TYR A 160 5.15 -7.12 6.17
CA TYR A 160 4.04 -7.46 5.28
C TYR A 160 3.90 -8.98 5.07
N PHE A 161 4.58 -9.78 5.89
CA PHE A 161 4.63 -11.23 5.72
C PHE A 161 3.22 -11.84 5.87
N THR A 162 2.86 -12.76 4.97
CA THR A 162 1.53 -13.39 4.88
C THR A 162 1.53 -14.84 5.38
N CYS A 163 0.35 -15.34 5.76
CA CYS A 163 0.14 -16.71 6.24
C CYS A 163 0.19 -17.74 5.10
N ASP A 164 0.33 -19.02 5.45
CA ASP A 164 0.16 -20.19 4.57
C ASP A 164 -1.22 -20.29 3.95
N ASP A 165 -2.26 -20.05 4.73
CA ASP A 165 -3.61 -19.87 4.20
C ASP A 165 -3.82 -18.40 3.82
N PRO A 166 -3.99 -18.06 2.53
CA PRO A 166 -4.21 -16.68 2.09
C PRO A 166 -5.57 -16.12 2.56
N LEU A 167 -6.50 -16.96 3.04
CA LEU A 167 -7.78 -16.55 3.60
C LEU A 167 -7.68 -16.16 5.08
N VAL A 168 -6.58 -16.53 5.75
CA VAL A 168 -6.35 -16.18 7.16
C VAL A 168 -5.66 -14.82 7.25
N SER A 169 -6.24 -13.93 8.04
CA SER A 169 -5.65 -12.61 8.29
C SER A 169 -4.26 -12.74 8.94
N PRO A 170 -3.23 -12.04 8.42
CA PRO A 170 -1.89 -12.01 9.04
C PRO A 170 -1.84 -11.43 10.46
N ARG A 171 -2.95 -10.85 10.93
CA ARG A 171 -3.12 -10.33 12.30
C ARG A 171 -3.67 -11.38 13.27
N SER A 172 -4.24 -12.47 12.76
CA SER A 172 -4.90 -13.51 13.55
C SER A 172 -3.88 -14.45 14.20
N ALA A 173 -4.17 -14.91 15.42
CA ALA A 173 -3.38 -15.96 16.06
C ALA A 173 -3.47 -17.32 15.34
N ALA A 174 -4.43 -17.50 14.43
CA ALA A 174 -4.51 -18.67 13.55
C ALA A 174 -3.53 -18.60 12.35
N CYS A 175 -2.86 -17.47 12.14
CA CYS A 175 -1.88 -17.31 11.08
C CYS A 175 -0.63 -18.17 11.37
N THR A 176 -0.28 -19.04 10.43
CA THR A 176 0.91 -19.88 10.48
C THR A 176 1.74 -19.74 9.20
N ALA A 177 3.04 -20.01 9.30
CA ALA A 177 3.95 -20.11 8.18
C ALA A 177 4.90 -21.29 8.40
N SER A 178 4.80 -22.29 7.52
CA SER A 178 5.59 -23.52 7.56
C SER A 178 6.79 -23.49 6.63
N TRP A 179 7.83 -24.26 6.96
CA TRP A 179 9.07 -24.32 6.17
C TRP A 179 8.85 -24.68 4.69
N ALA A 180 7.91 -25.59 4.44
CA ALA A 180 7.62 -26.10 3.10
C ALA A 180 7.14 -24.99 2.14
N ASN A 181 6.43 -23.99 2.66
CA ASN A 181 5.81 -22.93 1.88
C ASN A 181 6.68 -21.66 1.75
N ARG A 182 7.93 -21.68 2.21
CA ARG A 182 8.87 -20.56 2.01
C ARG A 182 9.20 -20.36 0.52
N VAL A 183 9.61 -19.15 0.15
CA VAL A 183 10.18 -18.87 -1.18
C VAL A 183 11.50 -19.60 -1.35
N GLN A 184 11.69 -20.29 -2.47
CA GLN A 184 12.89 -21.05 -2.78
C GLN A 184 13.70 -20.36 -3.89
N PRO A 185 15.00 -20.67 -4.05
CA PRO A 185 15.81 -20.12 -5.14
C PRO A 185 15.28 -20.48 -6.53
N GLY A 186 14.53 -21.57 -6.66
CA GLY A 186 13.92 -21.97 -7.94
C GLY A 186 12.67 -21.17 -8.31
N THR A 187 12.07 -20.42 -7.37
CA THR A 187 10.82 -19.70 -7.61
C THR A 187 11.02 -18.60 -8.65
N VAL A 188 10.06 -18.46 -9.57
CA VAL A 188 10.12 -17.53 -10.70
C VAL A 188 10.33 -16.07 -10.30
N SER A 189 9.72 -15.66 -9.18
CA SER A 189 9.90 -14.35 -8.56
C SER A 189 10.58 -14.51 -7.20
N GLN A 190 11.45 -13.56 -6.87
CA GLN A 190 12.02 -13.38 -5.52
C GLN A 190 11.44 -12.15 -4.82
N VAL A 191 10.44 -11.50 -5.45
CA VAL A 191 9.77 -10.30 -4.97
C VAL A 191 8.30 -10.64 -4.63
N THR A 192 8.10 -11.70 -3.86
CA THR A 192 6.76 -12.14 -3.41
C THR A 192 6.43 -11.47 -2.07
N GLN A 193 5.18 -11.61 -1.58
CA GLN A 193 4.80 -11.12 -0.24
C GLN A 193 5.53 -11.84 0.93
N ARG A 194 6.23 -12.94 0.64
CA ARG A 194 7.03 -13.71 1.60
C ARG A 194 8.52 -13.39 1.54
N GLY A 195 8.91 -12.38 0.76
CA GLY A 195 10.28 -11.90 0.60
C GLY A 195 11.23 -12.90 -0.07
N LEU A 196 12.52 -12.54 -0.14
CA LEU A 196 13.55 -13.33 -0.80
C LEU A 196 13.73 -14.72 -0.16
N ALA A 197 14.22 -15.68 -0.97
CA ALA A 197 14.66 -16.98 -0.47
C ALA A 197 15.83 -16.82 0.51
N TRP A 198 15.79 -17.57 1.63
CA TRP A 198 16.83 -17.51 2.66
C TRP A 198 18.21 -17.89 2.12
N GLU A 199 18.27 -18.82 1.18
CA GLU A 199 19.50 -19.22 0.50
C GLU A 199 20.20 -18.03 -0.17
N HIS A 200 19.42 -17.14 -0.81
CA HIS A 200 19.98 -15.94 -1.44
C HIS A 200 20.45 -14.92 -0.42
N LEU A 201 19.74 -14.77 0.71
CA LEU A 201 20.16 -13.86 1.77
C LEU A 201 21.50 -14.32 2.39
N ILE A 202 21.65 -15.64 2.63
CA ILE A 202 22.91 -16.24 3.11
C ILE A 202 24.02 -16.09 2.06
N ASP A 203 23.71 -16.25 0.77
CA ASP A 203 24.68 -16.07 -0.30
C ASP A 203 25.17 -14.62 -0.40
N ILE A 204 24.29 -13.63 -0.16
CA ILE A 204 24.68 -12.22 -0.09
C ILE A 204 25.64 -12.00 1.08
N SER A 205 25.31 -12.53 2.27
CA SER A 205 26.18 -12.47 3.46
C SER A 205 27.58 -13.03 3.16
N ASN A 206 27.65 -14.25 2.64
CA ASN A 206 28.92 -14.88 2.26
C ASN A 206 29.69 -14.09 1.19
N ALA A 207 28.99 -13.51 0.20
CA ALA A 207 29.62 -12.78 -0.90
C ALA A 207 30.11 -11.38 -0.49
N ALA A 208 29.43 -10.75 0.46
CA ALA A 208 29.81 -9.46 1.04
C ALA A 208 30.77 -9.59 2.23
N ASP A 209 31.03 -10.82 2.70
CA ASP A 209 31.75 -11.13 3.96
C ASP A 209 31.11 -10.42 5.16
N ALA A 210 29.77 -10.42 5.21
CA ALA A 210 28.96 -9.78 6.22
C ALA A 210 28.11 -10.80 6.99
N GLU A 211 27.94 -10.60 8.28
CA GLU A 211 27.14 -11.46 9.15
C GLU A 211 25.64 -11.17 8.98
N PRO A 212 24.79 -12.20 8.85
CA PRO A 212 23.35 -12.01 8.72
C PRO A 212 22.69 -11.67 10.06
N TRP A 213 21.88 -10.60 10.07
CA TRP A 213 20.82 -10.39 11.05
C TRP A 213 19.48 -10.85 10.48
N LEU A 214 19.05 -12.01 10.97
CA LEU A 214 17.84 -12.71 10.59
C LEU A 214 16.68 -12.26 11.48
N THR A 215 15.79 -11.46 10.90
CA THR A 215 14.48 -11.16 11.50
C THR A 215 13.49 -12.23 11.03
N VAL A 216 12.93 -13.00 11.97
CA VAL A 216 12.07 -14.15 11.66
C VAL A 216 10.61 -13.70 11.49
N PRO A 217 9.83 -14.24 10.52
CA PRO A 217 8.41 -13.91 10.38
C PRO A 217 7.59 -14.20 11.64
N HIS A 218 6.66 -13.31 12.01
CA HIS A 218 5.82 -13.50 13.20
C HIS A 218 5.00 -14.81 13.24
N PRO A 219 4.48 -15.37 12.12
CA PRO A 219 3.70 -16.60 12.18
C PRO A 219 4.54 -17.86 11.95
N ALA A 220 5.87 -17.77 11.95
CA ALA A 220 6.76 -18.90 11.71
C ALA A 220 6.64 -19.96 12.80
N ASP A 221 6.24 -21.17 12.40
CA ASP A 221 6.18 -22.34 13.29
C ASP A 221 7.57 -22.94 13.56
N ASP A 222 7.66 -23.86 14.52
CA ASP A 222 8.94 -24.46 14.92
C ASP A 222 9.63 -25.23 13.79
N ASP A 223 8.86 -25.81 12.87
CA ASP A 223 9.39 -26.48 11.68
C ASP A 223 10.07 -25.48 10.74
N TYR A 224 9.48 -24.29 10.58
CA TYR A 224 10.10 -23.16 9.87
C TYR A 224 11.41 -22.74 10.52
N ILE A 225 11.42 -22.56 11.85
CA ILE A 225 12.62 -22.12 12.59
C ILE A 225 13.73 -23.16 12.46
N ARG A 226 13.40 -24.44 12.64
CA ARG A 226 14.36 -25.55 12.54
C ARG A 226 14.94 -25.66 11.15
N GLY A 227 14.08 -25.61 10.12
CA GLY A 227 14.53 -25.63 8.72
C GLY A 227 15.42 -24.44 8.38
N LEU A 228 15.11 -23.26 8.92
CA LEU A 228 15.96 -22.07 8.76
C LEU A 228 17.32 -22.26 9.43
N ALA A 229 17.35 -22.72 10.67
CA ALA A 229 18.59 -22.98 11.40
C ALA A 229 19.47 -24.01 10.67
N GLU A 230 18.87 -25.10 10.17
CA GLU A 230 19.57 -26.14 9.41
C GLU A 230 20.17 -25.57 8.12
N LEU A 231 19.41 -24.74 7.41
CA LEU A 231 19.87 -24.09 6.18
C LEU A 231 21.03 -23.13 6.45
N VAL A 232 20.92 -22.29 7.48
CA VAL A 232 21.95 -21.32 7.84
C VAL A 232 23.22 -22.05 8.26
N LYS A 233 23.13 -23.06 9.13
CA LYS A 233 24.29 -23.88 9.53
C LYS A 233 24.98 -24.53 8.33
N ALA A 234 24.20 -25.05 7.39
CA ALA A 234 24.75 -25.76 6.23
C ALA A 234 25.40 -24.84 5.18
N ARG A 235 25.00 -23.57 5.11
CA ARG A 235 25.34 -22.68 3.98
C ARG A 235 26.13 -21.43 4.36
N LEU A 236 25.93 -20.87 5.55
CA LEU A 236 26.66 -19.68 6.02
C LEU A 236 28.11 -20.05 6.33
N ALA A 237 29.06 -19.21 5.93
CA ALA A 237 30.47 -19.47 6.20
C ALA A 237 30.70 -19.63 7.73
N PRO A 238 31.51 -20.63 8.16
CA PRO A 238 31.57 -21.05 9.55
C PRO A 238 32.17 -20.00 10.50
N HIS A 239 32.86 -18.99 9.98
CA HIS A 239 33.41 -17.89 10.77
C HIS A 239 32.40 -16.77 11.05
N HIS A 240 31.25 -16.75 10.37
CA HIS A 240 30.21 -15.75 10.60
C HIS A 240 29.28 -16.15 11.74
N ARG A 241 28.93 -15.17 12.57
CA ARG A 241 27.83 -15.24 13.53
C ARG A 241 26.47 -15.05 12.86
N VAL A 242 25.41 -15.35 13.59
CA VAL A 242 24.02 -15.17 13.19
C VAL A 242 23.31 -14.32 14.23
N TYR A 243 22.93 -13.11 13.85
CA TYR A 243 22.13 -12.21 14.69
C TYR A 243 20.66 -12.60 14.53
N LEU A 244 19.98 -12.90 15.63
CA LEU A 244 18.65 -13.51 15.57
C LEU A 244 17.65 -12.67 16.37
N GLU A 245 16.55 -12.31 15.71
CA GLU A 245 15.49 -11.45 16.25
C GLU A 245 14.12 -11.99 15.84
N TYR A 246 13.18 -12.03 16.78
CA TYR A 246 11.81 -12.40 16.50
C TYR A 246 11.00 -11.20 15.98
N SER A 247 10.67 -11.25 14.68
CA SER A 247 9.81 -10.29 13.97
C SER A 247 10.28 -8.82 14.06
N ASN A 248 9.47 -7.93 13.49
CA ASN A 248 9.65 -6.48 13.53
C ASN A 248 8.31 -5.81 13.86
N GLU A 249 8.35 -4.59 14.40
CA GLU A 249 7.17 -3.76 14.65
C GLU A 249 6.06 -4.43 15.47
N VAL A 250 6.46 -5.26 16.43
CA VAL A 250 5.56 -5.97 17.36
C VAL A 250 4.87 -5.01 18.36
N TRP A 251 5.20 -3.71 18.33
CA TRP A 251 4.63 -2.64 19.15
C TRP A 251 3.85 -1.59 18.35
N ASN A 252 3.91 -1.59 17.01
CA ASN A 252 3.32 -0.55 16.17
C ASN A 252 2.03 -1.02 15.48
N GLY A 253 0.91 -0.40 15.83
CA GLY A 253 -0.43 -0.72 15.32
C GLY A 253 -0.64 -0.53 13.82
N GLN A 254 0.33 0.00 13.08
CA GLN A 254 0.30 0.01 11.62
C GLN A 254 0.57 -1.38 11.01
N PHE A 255 1.24 -2.27 11.74
CA PHE A 255 1.77 -3.53 11.21
C PHE A 255 1.06 -4.76 11.75
N ASN A 256 1.10 -5.86 10.98
CA ASN A 256 0.38 -7.08 11.31
C ASN A 256 0.92 -7.78 12.56
N ALA A 257 2.25 -7.75 12.75
CA ALA A 257 2.92 -8.40 13.87
C ALA A 257 2.45 -7.86 15.23
N PHE A 258 2.16 -6.55 15.34
CA PHE A 258 1.61 -5.94 16.56
C PHE A 258 0.31 -6.60 17.03
N TYR A 259 -0.62 -6.80 16.11
CA TYR A 259 -1.89 -7.46 16.44
C TYR A 259 -1.70 -8.94 16.69
N TYR A 260 -0.85 -9.59 15.88
CA TYR A 260 -0.56 -11.02 16.01
C TYR A 260 -0.01 -11.36 17.40
N VAL A 261 1.03 -10.67 17.87
CA VAL A 261 1.65 -11.02 19.16
C VAL A 261 0.67 -10.85 20.32
N GLN A 262 -0.18 -9.82 20.28
CA GLN A 262 -1.20 -9.59 21.31
C GLN A 262 -2.25 -10.69 21.31
N ASN A 263 -2.79 -11.02 20.14
CA ASN A 263 -3.75 -12.10 19.99
C ASN A 263 -3.14 -13.43 20.45
N VAL A 264 -1.88 -13.69 20.09
CA VAL A 264 -1.23 -14.93 20.49
C VAL A 264 -1.00 -14.98 21.99
N GLY A 265 -0.46 -13.91 22.58
CA GLY A 265 -0.17 -13.81 24.00
C GLY A 265 -1.41 -13.89 24.89
N LEU A 266 -2.50 -13.21 24.52
CA LEU A 266 -3.79 -13.32 25.21
C LEU A 266 -4.31 -14.75 25.20
N GLN A 267 -4.28 -15.37 24.03
CA GLN A 267 -4.75 -16.73 23.84
C GLN A 267 -3.81 -17.76 24.49
N GLN A 268 -2.55 -17.40 24.83
CA GLN A 268 -1.63 -18.23 25.65
C GLN A 268 -1.80 -17.95 27.16
N GLY A 269 -2.65 -16.98 27.54
CA GLY A 269 -2.85 -16.60 28.93
C GLY A 269 -1.63 -15.93 29.58
N LEU A 270 -0.73 -15.33 28.79
CA LEU A 270 0.49 -14.70 29.32
C LEU A 270 0.20 -13.42 30.12
N ASP A 271 -0.86 -12.70 29.74
CA ASP A 271 -1.46 -11.63 30.53
C ASP A 271 -2.92 -11.48 30.08
N THR A 272 -3.71 -10.79 30.89
CA THR A 272 -5.07 -10.34 30.55
C THR A 272 -5.09 -9.04 29.75
N VAL A 273 -4.00 -8.27 29.75
CA VAL A 273 -3.88 -7.00 29.03
C VAL A 273 -3.15 -7.23 27.70
N ALA A 274 -3.82 -6.93 26.58
CA ALA A 274 -3.36 -7.24 25.23
C ALA A 274 -1.89 -6.84 24.96
N TRP A 275 -1.53 -5.57 25.21
CA TRP A 275 -0.17 -5.08 24.96
C TRP A 275 0.89 -5.77 25.84
N SER A 276 0.55 -6.12 27.09
CA SER A 276 1.46 -6.80 28.02
C SER A 276 1.64 -8.26 27.59
N ALA A 277 0.53 -8.93 27.27
CA ALA A 277 0.52 -10.29 26.76
C ALA A 277 1.32 -10.42 25.46
N GLY A 278 1.18 -9.44 24.56
CA GLY A 278 1.92 -9.40 23.30
C GLY A 278 3.43 -9.28 23.51
N ARG A 279 3.87 -8.42 24.43
CA ARG A 279 5.30 -8.27 24.75
C ARG A 279 5.87 -9.49 25.46
N ALA A 280 5.12 -10.09 26.39
CA ALA A 280 5.50 -11.35 27.03
C ALA A 280 5.64 -12.48 25.99
N TYR A 281 4.71 -12.54 25.01
CA TYR A 281 4.82 -13.48 23.90
C TYR A 281 6.05 -13.21 23.03
N THR A 282 6.38 -11.94 22.74
CA THR A 282 7.60 -11.59 22.01
C THR A 282 8.85 -12.12 22.71
N VAL A 283 8.97 -11.95 24.03
CA VAL A 283 10.11 -12.48 24.81
C VAL A 283 10.14 -14.00 24.77
N LYS A 284 9.02 -14.66 25.09
CA LYS A 284 8.88 -16.11 25.07
C LYS A 284 9.25 -16.71 23.71
N ARG A 285 8.70 -16.14 22.62
CA ARG A 285 8.94 -16.65 21.27
C ARG A 285 10.37 -16.41 20.79
N SER A 286 11.00 -15.31 21.22
CA SER A 286 12.43 -15.08 20.95
C SER A 286 13.28 -16.18 21.58
N ILE A 287 13.03 -16.52 22.84
CA ILE A 287 13.76 -17.58 23.56
C ILE A 287 13.59 -18.94 22.88
N GLU A 288 12.36 -19.34 22.56
CA GLU A 288 12.08 -20.58 21.83
C GLU A 288 12.85 -20.67 20.50
N ILE A 289 12.92 -19.56 19.76
CA ILE A 289 13.66 -19.48 18.50
C ILE A 289 15.17 -19.65 18.72
N PHE A 290 15.72 -19.00 19.75
CA PHE A 290 17.14 -19.14 20.11
C PHE A 290 17.49 -20.57 20.48
N GLU A 291 16.66 -21.23 21.29
CA GLU A 291 16.84 -22.63 21.68
C GLU A 291 16.84 -23.56 20.47
N ILE A 292 15.89 -23.40 19.54
CA ILE A 292 15.84 -24.21 18.31
C ILE A 292 17.12 -24.03 17.47
N PHE A 293 17.60 -22.80 17.33
CA PHE A 293 18.86 -22.54 16.61
C PHE A 293 20.06 -23.16 17.32
N MET A 294 20.17 -22.99 18.63
CA MET A 294 21.26 -23.57 19.43
C MET A 294 21.26 -25.09 19.38
N ASP A 295 20.09 -25.73 19.45
CA ASP A 295 19.94 -27.18 19.30
C ASP A 295 20.45 -27.68 17.94
N VAL A 296 20.13 -26.97 16.87
CA VAL A 296 20.58 -27.32 15.51
C VAL A 296 22.08 -27.06 15.33
N PHE A 297 22.60 -25.96 15.87
CA PHE A 297 24.01 -25.59 15.78
C PHE A 297 24.91 -26.48 16.66
N GLY A 298 24.40 -26.96 17.80
CA GLY A 298 25.12 -27.88 18.67
C GLY A 298 26.44 -27.28 19.15
N GLU A 299 27.58 -27.88 18.76
CA GLU A 299 28.92 -27.38 19.12
C GLU A 299 29.23 -25.98 18.57
N GLU A 300 28.46 -25.50 17.58
CA GLU A 300 28.60 -24.16 16.97
C GLU A 300 27.59 -23.13 17.52
N ALA A 301 26.91 -23.44 18.64
CA ALA A 301 25.86 -22.58 19.20
C ALA A 301 26.37 -21.19 19.67
N ASP A 302 27.68 -21.05 19.88
CA ASP A 302 28.36 -19.77 20.17
C ASP A 302 28.27 -18.76 19.02
N ARG A 303 27.94 -19.22 17.81
CA ARG A 303 27.71 -18.35 16.66
C ARG A 303 26.39 -17.57 16.74
N ILE A 304 25.47 -17.92 17.63
CA ILE A 304 24.12 -17.32 17.69
C ILE A 304 24.12 -16.11 18.64
N VAL A 305 23.85 -14.93 18.08
CA VAL A 305 23.65 -13.68 18.83
C VAL A 305 22.15 -13.47 19.07
N LYS A 306 21.75 -13.52 20.34
CA LYS A 306 20.37 -13.57 20.84
C LYS A 306 19.90 -12.16 21.21
N ILE A 307 18.94 -11.64 20.46
CA ILE A 307 18.55 -10.22 20.53
C ILE A 307 17.09 -10.08 20.92
N ILE A 308 16.83 -9.32 21.99
CA ILE A 308 15.47 -8.96 22.40
C ILE A 308 15.13 -7.57 21.85
N PRO A 309 14.12 -7.43 20.98
CA PRO A 309 13.75 -6.13 20.42
C PRO A 309 12.94 -5.30 21.45
N SER A 310 13.16 -3.99 21.45
CA SER A 310 12.54 -3.04 22.38
C SER A 310 12.22 -1.69 21.70
N GLN A 311 11.59 -0.77 22.42
CA GLN A 311 11.17 0.54 21.90
C GLN A 311 12.08 1.65 22.45
N ALA A 312 12.55 2.54 21.58
CA ALA A 312 13.48 3.62 21.93
C ALA A 312 12.86 4.78 22.74
N ALA A 313 11.53 4.91 22.75
CA ALA A 313 10.87 6.06 23.36
C ALA A 313 11.10 6.18 24.88
N THR A 314 11.43 5.09 25.56
CA THR A 314 11.73 5.08 27.01
C THR A 314 12.52 3.84 27.41
N ALA A 315 13.57 4.02 28.22
CA ALA A 315 14.39 2.94 28.77
C ALA A 315 13.60 1.97 29.65
N TRP A 316 12.49 2.41 30.23
CA TRP A 316 11.57 1.53 30.95
C TRP A 316 11.08 0.35 30.08
N MET A 317 10.93 0.56 28.77
CA MET A 317 10.54 -0.54 27.87
C MET A 317 11.64 -1.59 27.77
N SER A 318 12.89 -1.17 27.66
CA SER A 318 14.03 -2.10 27.61
C SER A 318 14.16 -2.86 28.92
N ASP A 319 14.01 -2.16 30.05
CA ASP A 319 14.03 -2.78 31.38
C ASP A 319 12.91 -3.82 31.51
N TRP A 320 11.68 -3.46 31.12
CA TRP A 320 10.56 -4.37 31.17
C TRP A 320 10.79 -5.62 30.31
N MET A 321 11.25 -5.45 29.06
CA MET A 321 11.53 -6.57 28.16
C MET A 321 12.61 -7.48 28.72
N MET A 322 13.71 -6.92 29.23
CA MET A 322 14.81 -7.68 29.80
C MET A 322 14.44 -8.37 31.12
N ASN A 323 13.69 -7.71 32.00
CA ASN A 323 13.18 -8.34 33.22
C ASN A 323 12.31 -9.57 32.92
N ASN A 324 11.52 -9.55 31.84
CA ASN A 324 10.72 -10.71 31.43
C ASN A 324 11.58 -11.89 30.93
N THR A 325 12.82 -11.65 30.49
CA THR A 325 13.76 -12.74 30.15
C THR A 325 14.21 -13.51 31.40
N LEU A 326 14.04 -12.94 32.59
CA LEU A 326 14.35 -13.60 33.87
C LEU A 326 13.17 -14.41 34.42
N ASP A 327 11.96 -14.30 33.82
CA ASP A 327 10.80 -15.06 34.25
C ASP A 327 10.93 -16.54 33.81
N PRO A 328 10.97 -17.51 34.75
CA PRO A 328 11.06 -18.93 34.41
C PRO A 328 9.87 -19.48 33.61
N GLN A 329 8.74 -18.76 33.52
CA GLN A 329 7.62 -19.14 32.66
C GLN A 329 7.87 -18.81 31.19
N LEU A 330 8.62 -17.73 30.92
CA LEU A 330 8.94 -17.27 29.57
C LEU A 330 10.32 -17.80 29.13
N ASN A 331 11.25 -17.95 30.07
CA ASN A 331 12.61 -18.46 29.90
C ASN A 331 12.91 -19.66 30.83
N PRO A 332 12.30 -20.83 30.60
CA PRO A 332 12.37 -21.96 31.53
C PRO A 332 13.78 -22.53 31.70
N ASN A 333 14.64 -22.38 30.70
CA ASN A 333 16.02 -22.85 30.74
C ASN A 333 17.03 -21.78 31.17
N ALA A 334 16.56 -20.58 31.56
CA ALA A 334 17.39 -19.44 31.92
C ALA A 334 18.45 -19.12 30.86
N LEU A 335 18.04 -19.13 29.60
CA LEU A 335 18.89 -18.80 28.47
C LEU A 335 19.39 -17.36 28.60
N GLU A 336 20.71 -17.17 28.52
CA GLU A 336 21.33 -15.85 28.53
C GLU A 336 21.02 -15.09 27.23
N ILE A 337 20.91 -13.77 27.31
CA ILE A 337 20.61 -12.88 26.18
C ILE A 337 21.87 -12.06 25.88
N ASP A 338 22.18 -11.82 24.60
CA ASP A 338 23.41 -11.10 24.24
C ASP A 338 23.16 -9.59 24.08
N ALA A 339 21.97 -9.20 23.63
CA ALA A 339 21.65 -7.80 23.40
C ALA A 339 20.16 -7.47 23.57
N VAL A 340 19.90 -6.23 23.98
CA VAL A 340 18.63 -5.55 23.78
C VAL A 340 18.79 -4.56 22.64
N ALA A 341 17.83 -4.51 21.72
CA ALA A 341 17.90 -3.64 20.56
C ALA A 341 16.77 -2.60 20.56
N ILE A 342 17.07 -1.36 20.17
CA ILE A 342 16.12 -0.24 20.02
C ILE A 342 16.22 0.38 18.63
N ALA A 343 15.30 1.28 18.27
CA ALA A 343 15.50 2.15 17.12
C ALA A 343 16.46 3.30 17.47
N GLY A 344 17.26 3.74 16.51
CA GLY A 344 18.25 4.82 16.63
C GLY A 344 17.97 5.95 15.63
N TYR A 345 16.74 6.48 15.66
CA TYR A 345 16.33 7.58 14.79
C TYR A 345 16.65 8.94 15.40
N PHE A 346 16.94 9.91 14.53
CA PHE A 346 16.97 11.33 14.88
C PHE A 346 16.04 12.12 13.96
N SER A 347 15.35 13.11 14.52
CA SER A 347 14.34 13.90 13.78
C SER A 347 14.04 15.23 14.47
N PRO A 348 13.33 16.15 13.82
CA PRO A 348 12.61 17.21 14.51
C PRO A 348 11.71 16.63 15.61
N SER A 349 11.44 17.42 16.65
CA SER A 349 10.50 17.03 17.70
C SER A 349 9.05 16.98 17.18
N ALA A 350 8.17 16.27 17.89
CA ALA A 350 6.76 16.19 17.51
C ALA A 350 6.08 17.57 17.37
N ALA A 351 6.43 18.52 18.23
CA ALA A 351 5.89 19.89 18.18
C ALA A 351 6.40 20.66 16.95
N GLU A 352 7.65 20.45 16.56
CA GLU A 352 8.23 21.06 15.35
C GLU A 352 7.63 20.46 14.09
N PHE A 353 7.44 19.14 14.06
CA PHE A 353 6.69 18.49 12.99
C PHE A 353 5.30 19.08 12.87
N GLU A 354 4.56 19.18 13.97
CA GLU A 354 3.22 19.77 13.96
C GLU A 354 3.23 21.21 13.41
N ALA A 355 4.22 22.03 13.82
CA ALA A 355 4.36 23.39 13.33
C ALA A 355 4.68 23.46 11.82
N MET A 356 5.59 22.62 11.33
CA MET A 356 5.91 22.52 9.89
C MET A 356 4.72 22.01 9.07
N GLN A 357 3.92 21.10 9.62
CA GLN A 357 2.73 20.58 8.95
C GLN A 357 1.63 21.65 8.81
N GLN A 358 1.53 22.56 9.77
CA GLN A 358 0.56 23.66 9.72
C GLN A 358 1.00 24.82 8.83
N GLN A 359 2.31 25.05 8.67
CA GLN A 359 2.86 26.24 7.99
C GLN A 359 4.06 25.88 7.12
N THR A 360 3.95 24.85 6.28
CA THR A 360 5.08 24.30 5.49
C THR A 360 5.87 25.35 4.72
N GLU A 361 5.18 26.31 4.08
CA GLU A 361 5.81 27.38 3.29
C GLU A 361 6.66 28.37 4.11
N ALA A 362 6.54 28.34 5.44
CA ALA A 362 7.32 29.21 6.33
C ALA A 362 8.70 28.65 6.69
N TYR A 363 9.00 27.39 6.33
CA TYR A 363 10.22 26.70 6.71
C TYR A 363 11.12 26.43 5.51
N THR A 364 12.42 26.63 5.70
CA THR A 364 13.47 26.35 4.74
C THR A 364 14.17 25.03 5.05
N VAL A 365 15.01 24.55 4.13
CA VAL A 365 15.86 23.38 4.35
C VAL A 365 16.75 23.55 5.58
N ASP A 366 17.34 24.73 5.77
CA ASP A 366 18.20 25.01 6.93
C ASP A 366 17.41 24.96 8.25
N ASP A 367 16.17 25.45 8.28
CA ASP A 367 15.32 25.36 9.48
C ASP A 367 15.08 23.90 9.90
N VAL A 368 14.80 23.01 8.94
CA VAL A 368 14.62 21.58 9.20
C VAL A 368 15.91 20.98 9.77
N LEU A 369 17.06 21.31 9.19
CA LEU A 369 18.36 20.76 9.60
C LEU A 369 18.78 21.28 10.98
N ASP A 370 18.47 22.54 11.32
CA ASP A 370 18.70 23.11 12.66
C ASP A 370 17.81 22.45 13.72
N MET A 371 16.57 22.07 13.37
CA MET A 371 15.71 21.26 14.25
C MET A 371 16.29 19.87 14.50
N VAL A 372 16.77 19.22 13.44
CA VAL A 372 17.41 17.89 13.53
C VAL A 372 18.68 17.97 14.37
N GLN A 373 19.53 18.99 14.16
CA GLN A 373 20.76 19.21 14.93
C GLN A 373 20.48 19.27 16.44
N ARG A 374 19.43 19.97 16.85
CA ARG A 374 19.04 20.05 18.27
C ARG A 374 18.63 18.72 18.87
N ASN A 375 18.01 17.83 18.08
CA ASN A 375 17.75 16.47 18.53
C ASN A 375 19.05 15.66 18.61
N VAL A 376 19.90 15.69 17.58
CA VAL A 376 21.21 15.02 17.59
C VAL A 376 22.04 15.42 18.82
N ASP A 377 22.03 16.69 19.21
CA ASP A 377 22.72 17.17 20.41
C ASP A 377 22.12 16.66 21.74
N ALA A 378 20.82 16.34 21.77
CA ALA A 378 20.09 15.92 22.97
C ALA A 378 19.99 14.38 23.13
N GLU A 379 20.02 13.63 22.04
CA GLU A 379 19.90 12.17 21.99
C GLU A 379 20.87 11.37 22.89
N PRO A 380 22.14 11.78 23.12
CA PRO A 380 23.04 11.04 24.01
C PRO A 380 22.45 10.73 25.39
N ALA A 381 21.59 11.61 25.92
CA ALA A 381 20.95 11.40 27.21
C ALA A 381 19.98 10.20 27.18
N LEU A 382 19.20 10.05 26.11
CA LEU A 382 18.27 8.93 25.95
C LEU A 382 19.04 7.62 25.75
N ILE A 383 20.06 7.62 24.89
CA ILE A 383 20.91 6.45 24.62
C ILE A 383 21.55 5.97 25.93
N ALA A 384 22.08 6.89 26.75
CA ALA A 384 22.66 6.55 28.04
C ALA A 384 21.66 5.88 29.00
N THR A 385 20.38 6.25 28.97
CA THR A 385 19.36 5.57 29.82
C THR A 385 19.10 4.13 29.38
N HIS A 386 19.05 3.86 28.08
CA HIS A 386 18.95 2.49 27.57
C HIS A 386 20.22 1.69 27.82
N LYS A 387 21.40 2.33 27.73
CA LYS A 387 22.67 1.68 28.04
C LYS A 387 22.77 1.27 29.50
N ALA A 388 22.30 2.11 30.42
CA ALA A 388 22.25 1.79 31.85
C ALA A 388 21.41 0.53 32.12
N VAL A 389 20.28 0.37 31.42
CA VAL A 389 19.48 -0.86 31.47
C VAL A 389 20.28 -2.03 30.91
N ALA A 390 20.89 -1.89 29.73
CA ALA A 390 21.68 -2.97 29.14
C ALA A 390 22.81 -3.45 30.09
N ASP A 391 23.48 -2.52 30.77
CA ASP A 391 24.50 -2.82 31.79
C ASP A 391 23.94 -3.54 33.02
N GLU A 392 22.74 -3.19 33.47
CA GLU A 392 22.07 -3.86 34.59
C GLU A 392 21.84 -5.36 34.32
N TYR A 393 21.52 -5.71 33.08
CA TYR A 393 21.32 -7.09 32.65
C TYR A 393 22.59 -7.74 32.06
N GLY A 394 23.71 -7.01 31.98
CA GLY A 394 24.97 -7.51 31.42
C GLY A 394 24.93 -7.79 29.91
N VAL A 395 24.05 -7.10 29.17
CA VAL A 395 23.84 -7.28 27.72
C VAL A 395 24.34 -6.07 26.93
N GLN A 396 24.48 -6.21 25.61
CA GLN A 396 24.80 -5.09 24.72
C GLN A 396 23.55 -4.27 24.38
N LEU A 397 23.75 -2.99 24.06
CA LEU A 397 22.71 -2.14 23.46
C LEU A 397 22.95 -2.02 21.96
N PHE A 398 22.03 -2.56 21.14
CA PHE A 398 22.07 -2.44 19.69
C PHE A 398 21.01 -1.47 19.17
N ALA A 399 21.24 -0.90 17.99
CA ALA A 399 20.20 -0.28 17.18
C ALA A 399 19.78 -1.24 16.05
N TYR A 400 18.54 -1.71 16.03
CA TYR A 400 18.03 -2.60 14.96
C TYR A 400 17.67 -1.84 13.68
N GLU A 401 17.50 -0.54 13.77
CA GLU A 401 17.35 0.40 12.67
C GLU A 401 17.66 1.82 13.16
N GLY A 402 18.02 2.73 12.27
CA GLY A 402 18.31 4.10 12.65
C GLY A 402 18.71 5.00 11.48
N GLY A 403 18.92 6.26 11.78
CA GLY A 403 19.18 7.33 10.83
C GLY A 403 18.18 8.49 10.96
N GLN A 404 18.06 9.30 9.92
CA GLN A 404 17.09 10.39 9.92
C GLN A 404 15.65 9.84 9.86
N HIS A 405 14.73 10.48 10.57
CA HIS A 405 13.29 10.22 10.50
C HIS A 405 12.52 11.52 10.18
N ILE A 406 12.80 12.10 9.02
CA ILE A 406 12.19 13.33 8.51
C ILE A 406 11.12 12.97 7.48
N VAL A 407 9.89 12.76 7.96
CA VAL A 407 8.75 12.30 7.13
C VAL A 407 7.45 12.95 7.57
N GLY A 408 6.54 13.20 6.63
CA GLY A 408 5.20 13.70 6.92
C GLY A 408 4.31 12.60 7.51
N SER A 409 3.57 12.90 8.57
CA SER A 409 2.66 11.96 9.24
C SER A 409 1.19 12.35 9.06
N GLY A 410 0.28 11.37 9.04
CA GLY A 410 -1.18 11.61 9.03
C GLY A 410 -1.63 12.36 7.76
N ALA A 411 -2.43 13.42 7.93
CA ALA A 411 -2.89 14.24 6.79
C ALA A 411 -1.72 14.90 6.03
N ALA A 412 -0.60 15.15 6.69
CA ALA A 412 0.57 15.77 6.08
C ALA A 412 1.40 14.82 5.20
N THR A 413 1.17 13.50 5.26
CA THR A 413 1.77 12.53 4.32
C THR A 413 1.35 12.81 2.88
N GLY A 414 0.19 13.45 2.66
CA GLY A 414 -0.25 13.91 1.33
C GLY A 414 0.26 15.29 0.93
N ASN A 415 1.05 15.97 1.77
CA ASN A 415 1.55 17.31 1.51
C ASN A 415 2.83 17.24 0.66
N GLN A 416 2.72 17.54 -0.63
CA GLN A 416 3.85 17.47 -1.57
C GLN A 416 4.92 18.52 -1.24
N ALA A 417 4.55 19.75 -0.88
CA ALA A 417 5.53 20.78 -0.53
C ALA A 417 6.38 20.38 0.69
N LEU A 418 5.75 19.73 1.68
CA LEU A 418 6.46 19.21 2.86
C LEU A 418 7.35 18.03 2.47
N THR A 419 6.86 17.16 1.57
CA THR A 419 7.65 16.07 1.01
C THR A 419 8.90 16.61 0.31
N ASP A 420 8.75 17.58 -0.59
CA ASP A 420 9.85 18.18 -1.34
C ASP A 420 10.85 18.88 -0.41
N LEU A 421 10.36 19.59 0.62
CA LEU A 421 11.21 20.19 1.66
C LEU A 421 12.04 19.13 2.39
N PHE A 422 11.42 18.02 2.79
CA PHE A 422 12.11 16.92 3.49
C PHE A 422 13.08 16.14 2.59
N VAL A 423 12.74 15.95 1.32
CA VAL A 423 13.65 15.37 0.32
C VAL A 423 14.85 16.29 0.10
N ALA A 424 14.63 17.60 -0.04
CA ALA A 424 15.70 18.58 -0.18
C ALA A 424 16.62 18.62 1.05
N ALA A 425 16.06 18.54 2.27
CA ALA A 425 16.85 18.44 3.50
C ALA A 425 17.70 17.15 3.54
N ASN A 426 17.15 16.02 3.10
CA ASN A 426 17.89 14.76 3.01
C ASN A 426 19.03 14.77 1.98
N ARG A 427 18.89 15.55 0.90
CA ARG A 427 19.91 15.75 -0.13
C ARG A 427 20.89 16.89 0.20
N HIS A 428 20.74 17.56 1.33
CA HIS A 428 21.61 18.66 1.72
C HIS A 428 22.94 18.16 2.31
N LEU A 429 24.05 18.86 2.04
CA LEU A 429 25.39 18.47 2.51
C LEU A 429 25.47 18.34 4.05
N HIS A 430 24.74 19.18 4.81
CA HIS A 430 24.77 19.10 6.28
C HIS A 430 24.25 17.76 6.83
N MET A 431 23.44 17.02 6.06
CA MET A 431 22.99 15.69 6.45
C MET A 431 24.16 14.73 6.71
N TYR A 432 25.27 14.89 5.98
CA TYR A 432 26.51 14.14 6.24
C TYR A 432 27.02 14.37 7.67
N GLY A 433 27.07 15.62 8.12
CA GLY A 433 27.56 15.99 9.45
C GLY A 433 26.64 15.50 10.56
N LEU A 434 25.32 15.56 10.36
CA LEU A 434 24.33 15.05 11.31
C LEU A 434 24.49 13.55 11.55
N TYR A 435 24.65 12.76 10.48
CA TYR A 435 24.92 11.32 10.61
C TYR A 435 26.22 11.02 11.33
N GLN A 436 27.31 11.71 10.98
CA GLN A 436 28.62 11.55 11.63
C GLN A 436 28.54 11.81 13.14
N GLN A 437 27.91 12.93 13.54
CA GLN A 437 27.75 13.28 14.95
C GLN A 437 26.79 12.33 15.67
N TYR A 438 25.70 11.91 15.05
CA TYR A 438 24.78 10.98 15.69
C TYR A 438 25.39 9.61 15.94
N LEU A 439 26.14 9.06 14.96
CA LEU A 439 26.91 7.83 15.15
C LEU A 439 27.94 8.01 16.27
N GLN A 440 28.64 9.15 16.29
CA GLN A 440 29.57 9.46 17.36
C GLN A 440 28.90 9.39 18.75
N ASN A 441 27.77 10.07 18.87
CA ASN A 441 26.97 10.11 20.08
C ASN A 441 26.50 8.71 20.52
N TRP A 442 26.12 7.85 19.58
CA TRP A 442 25.73 6.46 19.85
C TRP A 442 26.86 5.67 20.50
N TYR A 443 28.05 5.68 19.89
CA TYR A 443 29.20 4.93 20.42
C TYR A 443 29.76 5.53 21.71
N ASP A 444 29.80 6.86 21.84
CA ASP A 444 30.26 7.53 23.07
C ASP A 444 29.33 7.26 24.27
N ALA A 445 28.03 7.12 24.01
CA ALA A 445 27.05 6.72 25.03
C ALA A 445 27.10 5.22 25.36
N GLY A 446 27.98 4.45 24.72
CA GLY A 446 28.18 3.02 24.96
C GLY A 446 27.26 2.12 24.13
N GLY A 447 26.58 2.65 23.12
CA GLY A 447 25.91 1.81 22.12
C GLY A 447 26.93 0.95 21.37
N ALA A 448 26.52 -0.27 21.02
CA ALA A 448 27.35 -1.20 20.26
C ALA A 448 26.92 -1.20 18.79
N LEU A 449 26.42 -2.32 18.25
CA LEU A 449 26.02 -2.41 16.84
C LEU A 449 24.93 -1.38 16.50
N PHE A 450 25.13 -0.66 15.39
CA PHE A 450 24.16 0.28 14.85
C PHE A 450 23.76 -0.12 13.42
N MET A 451 22.48 -0.37 13.19
CA MET A 451 21.95 -0.73 11.87
C MET A 451 21.27 0.48 11.20
N PRO A 452 21.86 1.10 10.17
CA PRO A 452 21.17 2.11 9.38
C PRO A 452 20.02 1.47 8.60
N PHE A 453 18.81 2.07 8.66
CA PHE A 453 17.57 1.36 8.29
C PHE A 453 17.52 0.82 6.86
N ASP A 454 17.62 1.70 5.84
CA ASP A 454 17.44 1.27 4.45
C ASP A 454 18.67 1.53 3.60
N PHE A 455 19.16 0.48 2.94
CA PHE A 455 20.38 0.53 2.16
C PHE A 455 20.16 1.28 0.84
N THR A 456 19.07 1.00 0.13
CA THR A 456 18.76 1.63 -1.16
C THR A 456 17.26 1.80 -1.36
N SER A 457 16.79 3.04 -1.41
CA SER A 457 15.41 3.37 -1.77
C SER A 457 15.27 4.81 -2.26
N THR A 458 14.35 4.99 -3.21
CA THR A 458 14.02 6.32 -3.74
C THR A 458 13.23 7.13 -2.71
N PRO A 459 13.52 8.42 -2.53
CA PRO A 459 12.75 9.27 -1.63
C PRO A 459 11.32 9.49 -2.14
N GLY A 460 10.38 9.67 -1.22
CA GLY A 460 9.01 10.02 -1.57
C GLY A 460 8.20 10.46 -0.35
N LYS A 461 6.88 10.58 -0.52
CA LYS A 461 5.97 11.02 0.54
C LYS A 461 5.97 10.15 1.80
N PHE A 462 6.43 8.90 1.67
CA PHE A 462 6.58 7.95 2.77
C PHE A 462 7.97 7.99 3.45
N GLY A 463 8.84 8.93 3.06
CA GLY A 463 10.14 9.16 3.65
C GLY A 463 11.30 9.09 2.66
N SER A 464 12.48 9.51 3.12
CA SER A 464 13.74 9.46 2.38
C SER A 464 14.70 8.49 3.05
N TRP A 465 14.34 7.21 3.12
CA TRP A 465 15.02 6.23 3.98
C TRP A 465 16.38 5.79 3.45
N GLY A 466 16.47 5.49 2.15
CA GLY A 466 17.65 4.93 1.51
C GLY A 466 18.91 5.77 1.72
N HIS A 467 19.98 5.14 2.21
CA HIS A 467 21.30 5.79 2.29
C HIS A 467 21.89 6.02 0.89
N LEU A 468 21.48 5.17 -0.06
CA LEU A 468 21.56 5.37 -1.49
C LEU A 468 20.13 5.52 -2.05
N GLU A 469 19.94 6.36 -3.05
CA GLU A 469 18.66 6.46 -3.76
C GLU A 469 18.54 5.43 -4.89
N TRP A 470 19.69 5.03 -5.47
CA TRP A 470 19.81 3.94 -6.45
C TRP A 470 21.16 3.25 -6.32
N GLN A 471 21.27 2.01 -6.82
CA GLN A 471 22.40 1.12 -6.49
C GLN A 471 23.75 1.64 -6.95
N ASP A 472 23.82 2.40 -8.05
CA ASP A 472 25.06 2.95 -8.60
C ASP A 472 25.22 4.47 -8.38
N GLN A 473 24.49 5.05 -7.41
CA GLN A 473 24.64 6.47 -7.04
C GLN A 473 26.10 6.84 -6.76
N PRO A 474 26.60 7.95 -7.34
CA PRO A 474 27.93 8.48 -7.01
C PRO A 474 28.06 8.74 -5.50
N VAL A 475 29.14 8.24 -4.90
CA VAL A 475 29.35 8.31 -3.44
C VAL A 475 29.48 9.75 -2.95
N ASP A 476 30.01 10.65 -3.77
CA ASP A 476 30.13 12.08 -3.47
C ASP A 476 28.78 12.82 -3.43
N GLU A 477 27.75 12.27 -4.08
CA GLU A 477 26.37 12.77 -4.06
C GLU A 477 25.50 12.05 -2.99
N ALA A 478 25.92 10.87 -2.53
CA ALA A 478 25.20 10.06 -1.54
C ALA A 478 25.59 10.42 -0.08
N TYR A 479 25.27 11.62 0.38
CA TYR A 479 25.74 12.16 1.67
C TYR A 479 25.50 11.25 2.88
N LYS A 480 24.36 10.56 2.95
CA LYS A 480 24.05 9.62 4.04
C LYS A 480 24.93 8.37 3.98
N TYR A 481 25.04 7.72 2.82
CA TYR A 481 25.94 6.57 2.64
C TYR A 481 27.40 6.93 2.86
N ARG A 482 27.84 8.08 2.34
CA ARG A 482 29.20 8.60 2.55
C ARG A 482 29.51 8.80 4.03
N ALA A 483 28.55 9.33 4.80
CA ALA A 483 28.71 9.47 6.24
C ALA A 483 28.91 8.12 6.94
N LEU A 484 28.22 7.05 6.53
CA LEU A 484 28.42 5.72 7.12
C LEU A 484 29.82 5.17 6.83
N ILE A 485 30.25 5.17 5.58
CA ILE A 485 31.54 4.58 5.19
C ILE A 485 32.74 5.38 5.72
N ASP A 486 32.64 6.72 5.76
CA ASP A 486 33.70 7.56 6.32
C ASP A 486 33.81 7.35 7.84
N PHE A 487 32.68 7.13 8.53
CA PHE A 487 32.69 6.79 9.96
C PHE A 487 33.43 5.47 10.21
N ILE A 488 33.17 4.47 9.37
CA ILE A 488 33.85 3.16 9.42
C ILE A 488 35.35 3.31 9.14
N ASP A 489 35.76 4.16 8.19
CA ASP A 489 37.15 4.34 7.78
C ASP A 489 37.99 5.19 8.74
N CYS A 490 37.37 6.01 9.60
CA CYS A 490 38.08 6.92 10.50
C CYS A 490 38.71 6.25 11.74
N ASP A 491 38.73 4.91 11.82
CA ASP A 491 39.27 4.16 12.96
C ASP A 491 38.69 4.68 14.30
N TYR A 492 37.36 4.84 14.37
CA TYR A 492 36.72 4.72 15.68
C TYR A 492 37.05 3.32 16.17
N PRO A 493 37.64 3.14 17.37
CA PRO A 493 37.99 1.81 17.82
C PRO A 493 36.70 1.02 17.84
N ALA A 494 36.57 0.11 16.87
CA ALA A 494 35.66 -1.00 16.97
C ALA A 494 35.93 -1.56 18.37
N LEU A 495 34.94 -1.44 19.25
CA LEU A 495 34.79 -2.42 20.30
C LEU A 495 34.64 -3.72 19.52
N LEU A 496 35.78 -4.35 19.24
CA LEU A 496 35.87 -5.68 18.64
C LEU A 496 34.82 -6.52 19.37
N PRO A 497 34.04 -7.35 18.66
CA PRO A 497 33.16 -8.27 19.33
C PRO A 497 34.01 -9.03 20.36
N VAL A 498 33.67 -8.83 21.63
CA VAL A 498 34.42 -9.40 22.74
C VAL A 498 34.52 -10.89 22.47
N ALA A 499 35.75 -11.39 22.35
CA ALA A 499 35.98 -12.82 22.29
C ALA A 499 35.40 -13.44 23.56
N PHE A 500 34.40 -14.31 23.41
CA PHE A 500 33.90 -15.15 24.50
C PHE A 500 35.02 -16.11 24.91
N GLU A 501 35.80 -15.75 25.92
CA GLU A 501 36.62 -16.73 26.65
C GLU A 501 35.79 -17.26 27.84
N PRO A 502 35.64 -18.60 27.98
CA PRO A 502 34.91 -19.17 29.10
C PRO A 502 35.81 -19.18 30.34
N GLU A 503 35.68 -18.18 31.23
CA GLU A 503 36.35 -18.23 32.53
C GLU A 503 35.48 -18.91 33.59
N THR A 504 36.03 -20.00 34.14
CA THR A 504 35.58 -20.71 35.33
C THR A 504 35.54 -19.81 36.58
N PRO A 505 34.60 -20.00 37.52
CA PRO A 505 34.42 -19.08 38.65
C PRO A 505 35.44 -19.32 39.77
N PRO A 506 35.93 -18.26 40.43
CA PRO A 506 36.39 -18.38 41.80
C PRO A 506 35.61 -17.51 42.80
N SER A 507 35.42 -18.15 43.95
CA SER A 507 34.91 -17.73 45.25
C SER A 507 35.13 -16.28 45.71
N ALA A 508 34.09 -15.79 46.40
CA ALA A 508 34.09 -14.98 47.63
C ALA A 508 35.44 -14.53 48.22
N ASP A 509 35.60 -13.22 48.43
CA ASP A 509 35.69 -12.63 49.78
C ASP A 509 35.80 -11.09 49.76
N THR A 510 34.92 -10.47 50.54
CA THR A 510 35.06 -9.33 51.49
C THR A 510 36.05 -8.17 51.24
N ASP A 511 35.53 -6.94 51.12
CA ASP A 511 35.59 -5.85 52.13
C ASP A 511 35.43 -4.44 51.50
N GLY A 512 34.46 -3.64 51.98
CA GLY A 512 34.36 -2.18 51.74
C GLY A 512 35.11 -1.36 52.80
N PRO A 513 34.71 -0.12 53.15
CA PRO A 513 34.29 1.06 52.37
C PRO A 513 35.15 2.31 52.76
N THR A 514 34.85 3.53 52.27
CA THR A 514 34.71 4.78 53.08
C THR A 514 34.59 6.10 52.26
N ASP A 515 33.88 7.03 52.89
CA ASP A 515 33.25 8.29 52.46
C ASP A 515 34.12 9.56 52.30
N GLU A 516 33.58 10.46 51.46
CA GLU A 516 33.40 11.94 51.52
C GLU A 516 34.54 13.00 51.64
N ALA A 517 34.59 13.85 50.59
CA ALA A 517 34.64 15.34 50.52
C ALA A 517 35.89 16.14 51.02
N PRO A 518 36.07 17.47 50.76
CA PRO A 518 35.27 18.47 49.99
C PRO A 518 36.07 19.51 49.10
N GLY A 519 35.36 20.32 48.29
CA GLY A 519 35.38 21.80 48.36
C GLY A 519 36.34 22.71 47.52
N HIS A 520 35.72 23.50 46.62
CA HIS A 520 35.86 24.96 46.33
C HIS A 520 37.17 25.63 45.82
N GLY A 521 37.00 26.49 44.78
CA GLY A 521 37.27 27.94 44.93
C GLY A 521 37.88 28.74 43.75
N ASP A 522 37.00 29.46 43.03
CA ASP A 522 37.08 30.87 42.59
C ASP A 522 38.01 31.40 41.48
N GLY A 523 37.42 32.30 40.67
CA GLY A 523 38.15 33.43 40.06
C GLY A 523 37.52 34.07 38.82
N ASN A 524 36.52 34.94 39.02
CA ASN A 524 35.66 35.60 38.04
C ASN A 524 36.22 36.95 37.47
N GLU A 525 35.43 37.59 36.58
CA GLU A 525 35.30 39.03 36.23
C GLU A 525 35.80 39.47 34.83
N SER A 526 35.05 40.22 34.01
CA SER A 526 33.73 40.86 34.15
C SER A 526 33.31 41.62 32.86
N GLU A 527 31.97 41.81 32.72
CA GLU A 527 31.21 42.94 32.14
C GLU A 527 31.25 43.26 30.62
N SER A 528 30.21 43.76 29.92
CA SER A 528 28.73 43.80 30.02
C SER A 528 28.17 44.71 28.89
N GLU A 529 26.91 44.46 28.47
CA GLU A 529 25.87 45.41 27.99
C GLU A 529 25.71 45.86 26.49
N SER A 530 24.63 45.34 25.89
CA SER A 530 23.41 45.96 25.28
C SER A 530 23.40 46.98 24.10
N GLU A 531 22.52 46.65 23.13
CA GLU A 531 21.57 47.44 22.30
C GLU A 531 22.03 48.58 21.36
N SER A 532 21.70 48.46 20.06
CA SER A 532 20.80 49.37 19.28
C SER A 532 20.92 49.11 17.77
N GLY A 533 19.80 49.18 17.04
CA GLY A 533 19.72 48.96 15.59
C GLY A 533 20.03 50.20 14.73
N ASP A 534 20.29 49.94 13.44
CA ASP A 534 19.83 50.72 12.27
C ASP A 534 20.41 50.11 10.97
N ASP A 535 19.53 49.90 9.99
CA ASP A 535 19.77 49.57 8.57
C ASP A 535 19.68 50.89 7.73
N PRO A 536 20.03 51.01 6.42
CA PRO A 536 20.91 50.25 5.51
C PRO A 536 22.00 51.12 4.82
N SER A 537 22.83 50.45 4.00
CA SER A 537 23.51 50.92 2.77
C SER A 537 25.05 50.92 2.76
N SER A 538 25.63 49.86 2.20
CA SER A 538 26.38 49.92 0.93
C SER A 538 26.89 48.53 0.57
N ALA A 539 26.29 47.92 -0.46
CA ALA A 539 26.75 46.68 -1.04
C ALA A 539 28.03 46.90 -1.88
N ALA A 540 28.98 45.97 -1.74
CA ALA A 540 29.88 45.59 -2.81
C ALA A 540 29.90 44.05 -2.85
N GLU A 541 29.44 43.50 -3.97
CA GLU A 541 29.09 42.10 -4.22
C GLU A 541 30.30 41.12 -4.31
N PRO A 542 30.06 39.82 -4.08
CA PRO A 542 30.94 38.70 -4.46
C PRO A 542 30.67 38.22 -5.90
N PRO A 543 31.48 37.30 -6.48
CA PRO A 543 31.50 37.09 -7.93
C PRO A 543 30.36 36.20 -8.45
N THR A 544 29.51 36.81 -9.27
CA THR A 544 28.71 36.31 -10.43
C THR A 544 28.29 34.83 -10.44
N ASP A 545 27.13 34.60 -9.84
CA ASP A 545 25.90 34.10 -10.47
C ASP A 545 25.95 34.01 -12.02
N VAL A 546 25.65 32.84 -12.59
CA VAL A 546 25.09 32.78 -13.94
C VAL A 546 23.61 33.05 -13.73
N PRO A 547 23.10 34.25 -14.07
CA PRO A 547 21.73 34.59 -13.77
C PRO A 547 20.81 33.62 -14.52
N ALA A 548 19.82 33.08 -13.80
CA ALA A 548 18.65 32.52 -14.46
C ALA A 548 18.15 33.55 -15.50
N PRO A 549 17.88 33.14 -16.75
CA PRO A 549 17.46 34.08 -17.78
C PRO A 549 16.26 34.87 -17.28
N ALA A 550 16.35 36.20 -17.36
CA ALA A 550 15.29 37.09 -16.91
C ALA A 550 13.96 36.73 -17.61
N ALA A 551 12.88 36.61 -16.83
CA ALA A 551 11.57 36.27 -17.37
C ALA A 551 11.14 37.29 -18.43
N ILE A 552 10.68 36.79 -19.58
CA ILE A 552 10.20 37.58 -20.70
C ILE A 552 8.85 38.20 -20.32
N GLU A 553 8.81 39.52 -20.25
CA GLU A 553 7.58 40.25 -19.94
C GLU A 553 6.61 40.24 -21.13
N LEU A 554 5.39 39.79 -20.86
CA LEU A 554 4.29 39.76 -21.81
C LEU A 554 3.30 40.88 -21.50
N GLN A 555 2.97 41.64 -22.53
CA GLN A 555 2.02 42.75 -22.50
C GLN A 555 0.86 42.57 -23.48
N ALA A 556 0.89 41.51 -24.29
CA ALA A 556 -0.12 41.14 -25.27
C ALA A 556 -0.05 39.62 -25.54
N CYS A 557 -1.07 39.08 -26.21
CA CYS A 557 -1.10 37.70 -26.70
C CYS A 557 0.12 37.38 -27.59
N ALA A 558 0.68 36.17 -27.45
CA ALA A 558 1.93 35.80 -28.10
C ALA A 558 2.06 34.28 -28.33
N VAL A 559 2.97 33.92 -29.23
CA VAL A 559 3.46 32.54 -29.36
C VAL A 559 4.68 32.39 -28.43
N LEU A 560 4.68 31.35 -27.60
CA LEU A 560 5.71 31.04 -26.62
C LEU A 560 6.62 29.96 -27.21
N ASP A 561 7.58 30.38 -28.03
CA ASP A 561 8.41 29.54 -28.90
C ASP A 561 9.86 29.37 -28.44
N GLN A 562 10.21 29.90 -27.26
CA GLN A 562 11.56 29.80 -26.70
C GLN A 562 11.63 28.68 -25.67
N ARG A 563 12.39 27.62 -25.99
CA ARG A 563 12.62 26.49 -25.08
C ARG A 563 13.28 26.96 -23.78
N GLY A 564 12.74 26.53 -22.64
CA GLY A 564 13.27 26.86 -21.31
C GLY A 564 12.97 28.28 -20.84
N ALA A 565 12.23 29.07 -21.64
CA ALA A 565 11.93 30.45 -21.29
C ALA A 565 10.81 30.55 -20.25
N SER A 566 11.00 31.44 -19.28
CA SER A 566 9.95 31.88 -18.38
C SER A 566 9.34 33.16 -18.91
N TYR A 567 8.03 33.19 -19.03
CA TYR A 567 7.21 34.31 -19.45
C TYR A 567 6.33 34.76 -18.29
N ARG A 568 6.24 36.08 -18.08
CA ARG A 568 5.38 36.66 -17.05
C ARG A 568 4.47 37.72 -17.63
N LEU A 569 3.19 37.67 -17.31
CA LEU A 569 2.24 38.69 -17.71
C LEU A 569 2.35 39.90 -16.78
N THR A 570 2.40 41.12 -17.34
CA THR A 570 2.57 42.36 -16.53
C THR A 570 1.35 43.28 -16.56
N GLN A 571 0.31 42.90 -17.30
CA GLN A 571 -0.95 43.64 -17.39
C GLN A 571 -2.07 42.74 -17.93
N ASP A 572 -3.31 43.17 -17.77
CA ASP A 572 -4.46 42.50 -18.39
C ASP A 572 -4.40 42.58 -19.92
N VAL A 573 -4.87 41.52 -20.60
CA VAL A 573 -4.80 41.37 -22.06
C VAL A 573 -6.18 41.11 -22.66
N GLN A 574 -6.41 41.66 -23.86
CA GLN A 574 -7.59 41.39 -24.68
C GLN A 574 -7.16 40.54 -25.89
N ALA A 575 -7.91 39.47 -26.18
CA ALA A 575 -7.63 38.54 -27.26
C ALA A 575 -8.77 38.52 -28.30
N ALA A 576 -8.40 38.38 -29.56
CA ALA A 576 -9.33 38.06 -30.65
C ALA A 576 -8.99 36.66 -31.16
N GLY A 577 -9.79 35.65 -30.78
CA GLY A 577 -9.43 34.24 -30.92
C GLY A 577 -8.42 33.75 -29.85
N THR A 578 -7.49 32.88 -30.23
CA THR A 578 -6.52 32.28 -29.29
C THR A 578 -5.48 33.29 -28.80
N CYS A 579 -5.21 33.35 -27.50
CA CYS A 579 -4.27 34.33 -26.94
C CYS A 579 -2.82 33.81 -26.86
N PHE A 580 -2.52 32.85 -25.98
CA PHE A 580 -1.17 32.29 -25.85
C PHE A 580 -1.08 30.93 -26.53
N VAL A 581 -0.03 30.73 -27.33
CA VAL A 581 0.22 29.47 -28.03
C VAL A 581 1.56 28.89 -27.56
N ILE A 582 1.53 27.72 -26.93
CA ILE A 582 2.75 26.96 -26.59
C ILE A 582 3.35 26.41 -27.87
N ALA A 583 4.63 26.71 -28.11
CA ALA A 583 5.36 26.31 -29.31
C ALA A 583 6.79 25.81 -29.02
N ALA A 584 7.10 25.52 -27.75
CA ALA A 584 8.37 24.96 -27.31
C ALA A 584 8.22 24.18 -26.00
N HIS A 585 9.18 23.28 -25.73
CA HIS A 585 9.31 22.57 -24.45
C HIS A 585 9.81 23.48 -23.33
N ASP A 586 9.63 23.08 -22.08
CA ASP A 586 10.18 23.75 -20.89
C ASP A 586 9.72 25.21 -20.74
N VAL A 587 8.53 25.54 -21.27
CA VAL A 587 7.97 26.90 -21.23
C VAL A 587 7.23 27.09 -19.92
N ARG A 588 7.54 28.19 -19.22
CA ARG A 588 6.80 28.61 -18.01
C ARG A 588 6.01 29.88 -18.30
N LEU A 589 4.68 29.83 -18.18
CA LEU A 589 3.79 30.98 -18.30
C LEU A 589 3.17 31.29 -16.93
N ASP A 590 3.56 32.42 -16.36
CA ASP A 590 3.01 32.94 -15.11
C ASP A 590 2.14 34.18 -15.37
N GLY A 591 0.85 34.05 -15.09
CA GLY A 591 -0.13 35.12 -15.25
C GLY A 591 -0.04 36.21 -14.19
N GLN A 592 0.62 35.96 -13.05
CA GLN A 592 0.71 36.91 -11.93
C GLN A 592 -0.66 37.46 -11.46
N GLY A 593 -1.75 36.71 -11.68
CA GLY A 593 -3.12 37.10 -11.36
C GLY A 593 -3.79 38.04 -12.38
N HIS A 594 -3.12 38.38 -13.48
CA HIS A 594 -3.69 39.24 -14.52
C HIS A 594 -4.78 38.55 -15.35
N THR A 595 -5.72 39.35 -15.83
CA THR A 595 -6.87 38.88 -16.60
C THR A 595 -6.59 38.85 -18.10
N ILE A 596 -6.89 37.73 -18.74
CA ILE A 596 -6.94 37.60 -20.20
C ILE A 596 -8.41 37.45 -20.59
N THR A 597 -8.90 38.38 -21.40
CA THR A 597 -10.29 38.42 -21.84
C THR A 597 -10.39 38.12 -23.34
N GLY A 598 -11.11 37.06 -23.69
CA GLY A 598 -11.41 36.68 -25.07
C GLY A 598 -12.64 37.40 -25.64
N ASP A 599 -12.87 37.20 -26.94
CA ASP A 599 -14.00 37.72 -27.70
C ASP A 599 -15.23 36.77 -27.71
N GLY A 600 -15.15 35.71 -26.91
CA GLY A 600 -16.13 34.63 -26.83
C GLY A 600 -15.84 33.43 -27.73
N GLN A 601 -14.77 33.46 -28.52
CA GLN A 601 -14.28 32.37 -29.36
C GLN A 601 -12.82 32.01 -28.98
N GLY A 602 -12.27 30.96 -29.58
CA GLY A 602 -10.86 30.57 -29.41
C GLY A 602 -10.50 30.03 -28.02
N VAL A 603 -9.18 29.99 -27.77
CA VAL A 603 -8.56 29.38 -26.58
C VAL A 603 -7.76 30.42 -25.77
N GLY A 604 -7.87 30.43 -24.44
CA GLY A 604 -7.04 31.31 -23.61
C GLY A 604 -5.54 30.99 -23.74
N VAL A 605 -5.17 29.74 -23.44
CA VAL A 605 -3.82 29.19 -23.66
C VAL A 605 -3.95 27.86 -24.37
N GLY A 606 -3.28 27.67 -25.50
CA GLY A 606 -3.37 26.42 -26.26
C GLY A 606 -2.02 25.89 -26.71
N SER A 607 -1.91 24.57 -26.84
CA SER A 607 -0.81 23.90 -27.53
C SER A 607 -1.19 23.60 -28.99
N GLN A 608 -0.19 23.54 -29.88
CA GLN A 608 -0.37 23.15 -31.29
C GLN A 608 0.36 21.85 -31.66
N SER A 609 1.11 21.27 -30.73
CA SER A 609 1.90 20.05 -30.96
C SER A 609 2.17 19.34 -29.62
N GLU A 610 3.03 18.34 -29.65
CA GLU A 610 3.46 17.62 -28.46
C GLU A 610 4.62 18.38 -27.81
N TYR A 611 4.44 18.81 -26.55
CA TYR A 611 5.47 19.54 -25.79
C TYR A 611 5.52 19.04 -24.35
N GLU A 612 6.71 19.11 -23.75
CA GLU A 612 6.98 18.59 -22.41
C GLU A 612 7.43 19.71 -21.46
N GLY A 613 7.25 19.52 -20.15
CA GLY A 613 7.78 20.43 -19.13
C GLY A 613 7.11 21.81 -19.12
N ILE A 614 5.83 21.89 -19.47
CA ILE A 614 5.10 23.16 -19.54
C ILE A 614 4.53 23.53 -18.17
N GLU A 615 4.68 24.79 -17.76
CA GLU A 615 4.06 25.33 -16.55
C GLU A 615 3.09 26.45 -16.94
N ILE A 616 1.81 26.32 -16.58
CA ILE A 616 0.78 27.36 -16.79
C ILE A 616 0.14 27.67 -15.44
N ARG A 617 0.43 28.86 -14.89
CA ARG A 617 -0.11 29.23 -13.57
C ARG A 617 -0.54 30.68 -13.41
N ASN A 618 -1.38 30.91 -12.41
CA ASN A 618 -1.83 32.24 -11.96
C ASN A 618 -2.52 33.07 -13.04
N LEU A 619 -3.20 32.45 -14.00
CA LEU A 619 -3.97 33.16 -15.02
C LEU A 619 -5.42 33.35 -14.59
N VAL A 620 -6.01 34.51 -14.96
CA VAL A 620 -7.46 34.71 -14.91
C VAL A 620 -8.01 34.75 -16.34
N LEU A 621 -8.54 33.63 -16.82
CA LEU A 621 -9.06 33.47 -18.18
C LEU A 621 -10.58 33.71 -18.21
N ARG A 622 -11.04 34.64 -19.06
CA ARG A 622 -12.46 34.98 -19.20
C ARG A 622 -12.88 35.06 -20.66
N GLN A 623 -14.13 34.71 -20.93
CA GLN A 623 -14.76 34.91 -22.25
C GLN A 623 -14.05 34.17 -23.40
N PHE A 624 -13.53 32.97 -23.15
CA PHE A 624 -13.07 32.05 -24.19
C PHE A 624 -14.07 30.91 -24.36
N ARG A 625 -14.10 30.29 -25.55
CA ARG A 625 -14.81 29.02 -25.73
C ARG A 625 -14.11 27.93 -24.92
N TRP A 626 -12.77 27.86 -25.04
CA TRP A 626 -11.92 26.95 -24.29
C TRP A 626 -10.96 27.73 -23.40
N GLY A 627 -10.84 27.39 -22.12
CA GLY A 627 -9.91 28.04 -21.21
C GLY A 627 -8.46 27.70 -21.55
N ILE A 628 -8.06 26.47 -21.23
CA ILE A 628 -6.73 25.94 -21.53
C ILE A 628 -6.89 24.68 -22.39
N ASP A 629 -6.25 24.69 -23.55
CA ASP A 629 -6.06 23.51 -24.39
C ASP A 629 -4.66 22.95 -24.16
N ALA A 630 -4.59 21.93 -23.31
CA ALA A 630 -3.37 21.26 -22.92
C ALA A 630 -3.17 19.95 -23.71
N SER A 631 -3.77 19.87 -24.90
CA SER A 631 -3.61 18.72 -25.79
C SER A 631 -2.16 18.56 -26.24
N GLY A 632 -1.66 17.33 -26.29
CA GLY A 632 -0.27 17.01 -26.62
C GLY A 632 0.73 17.32 -25.51
N LEU A 633 0.31 17.86 -24.36
CA LEU A 633 1.25 18.20 -23.30
C LEU A 633 1.65 16.97 -22.48
N SER A 634 2.92 16.89 -22.09
CA SER A 634 3.43 15.90 -21.15
C SER A 634 4.28 16.49 -20.05
N GLU A 635 4.36 15.81 -18.90
CA GLU A 635 5.18 16.24 -17.76
C GLU A 635 4.95 17.71 -17.37
N SER A 636 3.72 18.19 -17.53
CA SER A 636 3.37 19.60 -17.41
C SER A 636 2.51 19.87 -16.18
N ASN A 637 2.61 21.08 -15.65
CA ASN A 637 1.84 21.54 -14.51
C ASN A 637 0.92 22.70 -14.92
N ILE A 638 -0.38 22.51 -14.74
CA ILE A 638 -1.40 23.53 -14.99
C ILE A 638 -2.10 23.78 -13.67
N SER A 639 -1.73 24.87 -13.00
CA SER A 639 -2.15 25.10 -11.62
C SER A 639 -2.53 26.52 -11.27
N GLN A 640 -3.40 26.69 -10.28
CA GLN A 640 -3.76 28.00 -9.72
C GLN A 640 -4.36 28.97 -10.75
N ASN A 641 -5.05 28.45 -11.76
CA ASN A 641 -5.74 29.26 -12.77
C ASN A 641 -7.21 29.45 -12.41
N ILE A 642 -7.75 30.63 -12.70
CA ILE A 642 -9.18 30.94 -12.62
C ILE A 642 -9.72 31.02 -14.04
N ILE A 643 -10.58 30.07 -14.40
CA ILE A 643 -11.09 29.90 -15.76
C ILE A 643 -12.60 30.10 -15.75
N ARG A 644 -13.10 31.02 -16.59
CA ARG A 644 -14.52 31.23 -16.81
C ARG A 644 -14.84 31.31 -18.30
N THR A 645 -15.44 30.25 -18.85
CA THR A 645 -15.76 30.17 -20.29
C THR A 645 -17.03 30.97 -20.64
N THR A 646 -17.30 31.13 -21.94
CA THR A 646 -18.58 31.63 -22.44
C THR A 646 -19.66 30.55 -22.41
N ALA A 647 -20.93 30.95 -22.53
CA ALA A 647 -22.06 30.04 -22.70
C ALA A 647 -22.18 29.49 -24.14
N ALA A 648 -21.05 29.28 -24.81
CA ALA A 648 -21.00 28.66 -26.13
C ALA A 648 -21.18 27.13 -26.02
N ASP A 649 -21.64 26.50 -27.10
CA ASP A 649 -21.76 25.03 -27.13
C ASP A 649 -20.38 24.36 -27.25
N GLU A 650 -20.22 23.20 -26.60
CA GLU A 650 -18.94 22.50 -26.38
C GLU A 650 -17.87 23.43 -25.80
N SER A 651 -18.19 24.05 -24.66
CA SER A 651 -17.22 24.84 -23.90
C SER A 651 -16.41 23.92 -22.98
N HIS A 652 -15.10 24.19 -22.90
CA HIS A 652 -14.16 23.39 -22.11
C HIS A 652 -13.35 24.30 -21.19
N GLY A 653 -13.30 24.00 -19.90
CA GLY A 653 -12.44 24.72 -18.97
C GLY A 653 -10.99 24.38 -19.26
N ILE A 654 -10.65 23.10 -19.09
CA ILE A 654 -9.37 22.51 -19.48
C ILE A 654 -9.65 21.26 -20.33
N ILE A 655 -8.92 21.10 -21.44
CA ILE A 655 -8.95 19.88 -22.24
C ILE A 655 -7.57 19.23 -22.29
N LEU A 656 -7.56 17.91 -22.12
CA LEU A 656 -6.41 17.03 -22.22
C LEU A 656 -6.68 16.01 -23.32
N SER A 657 -6.15 16.24 -24.52
CA SER A 657 -6.19 15.26 -25.60
C SER A 657 -4.78 14.81 -25.96
N MET A 658 -4.50 13.50 -26.03
CA MET A 658 -3.13 13.00 -26.29
C MET A 658 -2.10 13.58 -25.30
N ALA A 659 -2.50 13.73 -24.03
CA ALA A 659 -1.73 14.39 -22.99
C ALA A 659 -1.41 13.40 -21.86
N HIS A 660 -0.17 13.39 -21.38
CA HIS A 660 0.32 12.33 -20.48
C HIS A 660 1.15 12.86 -19.32
N HIS A 661 1.09 12.24 -18.14
CA HIS A 661 1.95 12.61 -17.00
C HIS A 661 1.84 14.07 -16.56
N ASN A 662 0.67 14.70 -16.73
CA ASN A 662 0.46 16.07 -16.32
C ASN A 662 -0.21 16.16 -14.95
N THR A 663 0.07 17.24 -14.24
CA THR A 663 -0.62 17.63 -13.01
C THR A 663 -1.54 18.82 -13.29
N ILE A 664 -2.84 18.62 -13.07
CA ILE A 664 -3.85 19.68 -13.13
C ILE A 664 -4.33 19.95 -11.72
N ALA A 665 -3.81 20.99 -11.08
CA ALA A 665 -3.99 21.20 -9.65
C ALA A 665 -4.52 22.58 -9.27
N LEU A 666 -5.39 22.67 -8.26
CA LEU A 666 -5.77 23.96 -7.65
C LEU A 666 -6.38 24.98 -8.64
N ASN A 667 -7.02 24.52 -9.72
CA ASN A 667 -7.71 25.41 -10.65
C ASN A 667 -9.16 25.65 -10.20
N ALA A 668 -9.64 26.87 -10.41
CA ALA A 668 -11.05 27.23 -10.25
C ALA A 668 -11.69 27.38 -11.63
N ILE A 669 -12.58 26.46 -11.99
CA ILE A 669 -13.10 26.32 -13.35
C ILE A 669 -14.62 26.48 -13.34
N GLU A 670 -15.10 27.46 -14.09
CA GLU A 670 -16.52 27.69 -14.33
C GLU A 670 -16.82 27.58 -15.83
N THR A 671 -17.68 26.63 -16.22
CA THR A 671 -18.07 26.44 -17.63
C THR A 671 -19.57 26.49 -17.86
N PHE A 672 -19.97 27.12 -18.96
CA PHE A 672 -21.37 27.34 -19.33
C PHE A 672 -21.65 26.89 -20.76
N GLY A 673 -22.88 26.48 -21.08
CA GLY A 673 -23.28 26.12 -22.45
C GLY A 673 -24.20 24.89 -22.48
N ASP A 674 -24.78 24.55 -23.63
CA ASP A 674 -25.64 23.37 -23.73
C ASP A 674 -24.84 22.07 -23.49
N ASN A 675 -23.68 21.94 -24.12
CA ASN A 675 -22.63 21.00 -23.76
C ASN A 675 -21.44 21.76 -23.13
N ALA A 676 -21.16 21.50 -21.85
CA ALA A 676 -20.12 22.19 -21.09
C ALA A 676 -19.32 21.19 -20.26
N TYR A 677 -17.99 21.31 -20.31
CA TYR A 677 -17.07 20.42 -19.63
C TYR A 677 -16.10 21.23 -18.78
N GLY A 678 -16.10 21.01 -17.47
CA GLY A 678 -15.10 21.64 -16.61
C GLY A 678 -13.70 21.18 -17.00
N LEU A 679 -13.52 19.86 -16.99
CA LEU A 679 -12.32 19.22 -17.50
C LEU A 679 -12.68 18.03 -18.39
N TYR A 680 -12.11 17.99 -19.59
CA TYR A 680 -12.33 16.92 -20.57
C TYR A 680 -11.01 16.19 -20.86
N VAL A 681 -11.01 14.88 -20.72
CA VAL A 681 -9.83 14.02 -20.91
C VAL A 681 -10.13 13.00 -21.98
N GLU A 682 -9.26 12.92 -22.98
CA GLU A 682 -9.44 12.04 -24.13
C GLU A 682 -8.09 11.52 -24.62
N THR A 683 -7.96 10.21 -24.84
CA THR A 683 -6.72 9.59 -25.35
C THR A 683 -5.50 10.03 -24.53
N ALA A 684 -5.67 10.15 -23.22
CA ALA A 684 -4.74 10.81 -22.31
C ALA A 684 -4.53 9.91 -21.08
N GLN A 685 -3.28 9.78 -20.63
CA GLN A 685 -2.92 8.76 -19.65
C GLN A 685 -2.04 9.27 -18.53
N ALA A 686 -2.11 8.64 -17.36
CA ALA A 686 -1.23 8.95 -16.22
C ALA A 686 -1.27 10.43 -15.80
N ASN A 687 -2.38 11.14 -16.03
CA ASN A 687 -2.54 12.51 -15.55
C ASN A 687 -3.13 12.49 -14.13
N ARG A 688 -2.69 13.43 -13.31
CA ARG A 688 -3.20 13.67 -11.97
C ARG A 688 -4.02 14.96 -11.94
N ILE A 689 -5.32 14.82 -11.74
CA ILE A 689 -6.28 15.92 -11.65
C ILE A 689 -6.68 16.05 -10.19
N GLU A 690 -6.13 17.05 -9.50
CA GLU A 690 -6.28 17.15 -8.05
C GLU A 690 -6.68 18.51 -7.51
N GLN A 691 -7.50 18.52 -6.47
CA GLN A 691 -7.83 19.73 -5.69
C GLN A 691 -8.39 20.89 -6.55
N ASN A 692 -9.03 20.59 -7.68
CA ASN A 692 -9.69 21.59 -8.51
C ASN A 692 -11.09 21.86 -7.97
N VAL A 693 -11.54 23.10 -8.12
CA VAL A 693 -12.93 23.51 -7.87
C VAL A 693 -13.60 23.71 -9.22
N ILE A 694 -14.54 22.83 -9.55
CA ILE A 694 -15.18 22.78 -10.86
C ILE A 694 -16.67 23.04 -10.71
N THR A 695 -17.18 24.03 -11.44
CA THR A 695 -18.60 24.33 -11.53
C THR A 695 -19.04 24.34 -12.99
N THR A 696 -20.04 23.52 -13.32
CA THR A 696 -20.55 23.43 -14.69
C THR A 696 -22.07 23.64 -14.73
N ALA A 697 -22.52 24.36 -15.75
CA ALA A 697 -23.93 24.65 -15.93
C ALA A 697 -24.35 24.61 -17.40
N GLY A 698 -25.38 23.82 -17.70
CA GLY A 698 -25.89 23.66 -19.06
C GLY A 698 -27.27 23.02 -19.12
N GLN A 699 -27.91 23.05 -20.28
CA GLN A 699 -29.23 22.42 -20.45
C GLN A 699 -29.13 20.93 -20.84
N MET A 700 -28.04 20.52 -21.52
CA MET A 700 -27.86 19.16 -22.02
C MET A 700 -26.77 18.41 -21.23
N LYS A 701 -25.51 18.42 -21.71
CA LYS A 701 -24.38 17.67 -21.14
C LYS A 701 -23.40 18.60 -20.43
N ALA A 702 -23.65 18.88 -19.16
CA ALA A 702 -22.80 19.76 -18.35
C ALA A 702 -21.92 18.96 -17.38
N HIS A 703 -20.96 18.20 -17.87
CA HIS A 703 -20.15 17.33 -17.02
C HIS A 703 -19.08 18.13 -16.28
N GLY A 704 -18.88 17.84 -15.00
CA GLY A 704 -17.80 18.45 -14.21
C GLY A 704 -16.46 18.00 -14.77
N LEU A 705 -16.25 16.69 -14.74
CA LEU A 705 -15.07 16.03 -15.28
C LEU A 705 -15.50 14.83 -16.11
N ARG A 706 -15.02 14.75 -17.35
CA ARG A 706 -15.32 13.61 -18.24
C ARG A 706 -14.03 13.01 -18.79
N LEU A 707 -13.87 11.70 -18.61
CA LEU A 707 -12.88 10.86 -19.31
C LEU A 707 -13.60 10.09 -20.41
N ALA A 708 -13.03 10.11 -21.61
CA ALA A 708 -13.53 9.39 -22.76
C ALA A 708 -12.38 8.83 -23.60
N ILE A 709 -12.67 7.81 -24.43
CA ILE A 709 -11.82 7.31 -25.53
C ILE A 709 -10.35 7.11 -25.11
N ASP A 710 -10.01 5.91 -24.65
CA ASP A 710 -8.63 5.51 -24.33
C ASP A 710 -7.93 6.40 -23.29
N ALA A 711 -8.70 7.06 -22.42
CA ALA A 711 -8.17 7.81 -21.28
C ALA A 711 -7.94 6.87 -20.08
N GLU A 712 -6.72 6.40 -19.87
CA GLU A 712 -6.41 5.33 -18.91
C GLU A 712 -5.42 5.77 -17.84
N ALA A 713 -5.42 5.08 -16.69
CA ALA A 713 -4.44 5.33 -15.62
C ALA A 713 -4.42 6.78 -15.09
N ASN A 714 -5.51 7.54 -15.23
CA ASN A 714 -5.61 8.89 -14.68
C ASN A 714 -6.12 8.85 -13.23
N GLU A 715 -5.60 9.77 -12.42
CA GLU A 715 -5.97 9.93 -11.02
C GLU A 715 -6.80 11.20 -10.84
N ILE A 716 -8.02 11.06 -10.31
CA ILE A 716 -8.94 12.15 -10.01
C ILE A 716 -9.07 12.23 -8.49
N VAL A 717 -8.37 13.18 -7.88
CA VAL A 717 -8.12 13.17 -6.42
C VAL A 717 -8.58 14.47 -5.76
N GLN A 718 -9.43 14.38 -4.73
CA GLN A 718 -9.79 15.54 -3.88
C GLN A 718 -10.34 16.76 -4.62
N ASN A 719 -11.01 16.57 -5.76
CA ASN A 719 -11.68 17.68 -6.46
C ASN A 719 -13.02 18.00 -5.80
N THR A 720 -13.43 19.26 -5.85
CA THR A 720 -14.78 19.70 -5.49
C THR A 720 -15.54 20.04 -6.76
N ILE A 721 -16.61 19.32 -7.03
CA ILE A 721 -17.32 19.38 -8.30
C ILE A 721 -18.81 19.67 -8.05
N GLU A 722 -19.30 20.74 -8.68
CA GLU A 722 -20.73 21.09 -8.70
C GLU A 722 -21.24 21.15 -10.14
N THR A 723 -22.30 20.40 -10.45
CA THR A 723 -22.85 20.36 -11.81
C THR A 723 -24.35 20.57 -11.85
N THR A 724 -24.80 21.25 -12.90
CA THR A 724 -26.22 21.48 -13.18
C THR A 724 -26.53 21.26 -14.66
N GLY A 725 -27.49 20.38 -14.95
CA GLY A 725 -27.96 20.09 -16.32
C GLY A 725 -28.80 18.82 -16.39
N GLY A 726 -29.45 18.53 -17.52
CA GLY A 726 -30.39 17.40 -17.63
C GLY A 726 -29.74 16.03 -17.82
N ASN A 727 -28.51 15.98 -18.35
CA ASN A 727 -27.73 14.75 -18.57
C ASN A 727 -26.24 14.97 -18.22
N ALA A 728 -26.01 15.74 -17.16
CA ALA A 728 -24.70 15.98 -16.58
C ALA A 728 -24.24 14.79 -15.73
N ALA A 729 -22.95 14.76 -15.43
CA ALA A 729 -22.40 13.97 -14.33
C ALA A 729 -21.38 14.83 -13.59
N GLY A 730 -21.22 14.63 -12.29
CA GLY A 730 -20.09 15.20 -11.57
C GLY A 730 -18.78 14.70 -12.18
N ILE A 731 -18.63 13.37 -12.17
CA ILE A 731 -17.54 12.67 -12.84
C ILE A 731 -18.14 11.61 -13.77
N GLU A 732 -17.72 11.58 -15.03
CA GLU A 732 -18.06 10.52 -15.97
C GLU A 732 -16.81 9.82 -16.52
N LEU A 733 -16.82 8.50 -16.49
CA LEU A 733 -15.83 7.63 -17.11
C LEU A 733 -16.52 6.84 -18.22
N ALA A 734 -16.29 7.24 -19.46
CA ALA A 734 -17.00 6.71 -20.63
C ALA A 734 -16.10 5.83 -21.51
N GLY A 735 -16.18 4.52 -21.31
CA GLY A 735 -15.47 3.50 -22.09
C GLY A 735 -13.97 3.49 -21.80
N VAL A 736 -13.59 3.78 -20.56
CA VAL A 736 -12.20 3.97 -20.14
C VAL A 736 -11.82 3.01 -19.02
N SER A 737 -10.52 2.74 -18.84
CA SER A 737 -10.05 1.72 -17.91
C SER A 737 -8.91 2.17 -17.00
N HIS A 738 -8.72 1.48 -15.86
CA HIS A 738 -7.61 1.70 -14.91
C HIS A 738 -7.53 3.10 -14.29
N ASN A 739 -8.64 3.83 -14.22
CA ASN A 739 -8.65 5.15 -13.62
C ASN A 739 -8.96 5.06 -12.12
N THR A 740 -8.52 6.07 -11.38
CA THR A 740 -8.69 6.13 -9.93
C THR A 740 -9.42 7.41 -9.54
N VAL A 741 -10.51 7.28 -8.79
CA VAL A 741 -11.36 8.40 -8.32
C VAL A 741 -11.38 8.38 -6.79
N ILE A 742 -10.60 9.26 -6.16
CA ILE A 742 -10.37 9.21 -4.69
C ILE A 742 -10.69 10.53 -4.01
N GLY A 743 -11.46 10.48 -2.92
CA GLY A 743 -11.58 11.61 -2.00
C GLY A 743 -12.28 12.84 -2.56
N ASN A 744 -13.02 12.72 -3.66
CA ASN A 744 -13.69 13.85 -4.31
C ASN A 744 -15.00 14.20 -3.59
N GLN A 745 -15.35 15.49 -3.59
CA GLN A 745 -16.64 16.00 -3.14
C GLN A 745 -17.48 16.40 -4.35
N ILE A 746 -18.60 15.71 -4.55
CA ILE A 746 -19.39 15.83 -5.78
C ILE A 746 -20.83 16.15 -5.41
N ARG A 747 -21.34 17.26 -5.95
CA ARG A 747 -22.75 17.64 -5.83
C ARG A 747 -23.36 17.87 -7.19
N THR A 748 -24.40 17.13 -7.51
CA THR A 748 -25.14 17.29 -8.76
C THR A 748 -26.59 17.62 -8.47
N ARG A 749 -27.24 18.34 -9.39
CA ARG A 749 -28.68 18.60 -9.32
C ARG A 749 -29.39 17.88 -10.45
N ASN A 750 -30.24 16.92 -10.10
CA ASN A 750 -31.08 16.13 -11.01
C ASN A 750 -30.35 15.14 -11.94
N THR A 751 -29.10 14.79 -11.62
CA THR A 751 -28.27 13.89 -12.45
C THR A 751 -27.30 13.05 -11.61
N TYR A 752 -26.45 12.27 -12.28
CA TYR A 752 -25.48 11.33 -11.70
C TYR A 752 -24.33 12.04 -10.98
N GLY A 753 -24.00 11.62 -9.76
CA GLY A 753 -22.78 12.04 -9.10
C GLY A 753 -21.55 11.50 -9.81
N ILE A 754 -21.43 10.17 -9.83
CA ILE A 754 -20.41 9.44 -10.60
C ILE A 754 -21.11 8.52 -11.61
N HIS A 755 -20.69 8.57 -12.86
CA HIS A 755 -21.22 7.71 -13.93
C HIS A 755 -20.10 6.91 -14.58
N LEU A 756 -20.08 5.61 -14.34
CA LEU A 756 -19.19 4.64 -14.97
C LEU A 756 -19.94 3.99 -16.14
N HIS A 757 -19.64 4.44 -17.36
CA HIS A 757 -20.30 3.95 -18.57
C HIS A 757 -19.32 3.14 -19.41
N GLY A 758 -19.42 1.81 -19.40
CA GLY A 758 -18.47 0.94 -20.06
C GLY A 758 -17.09 0.92 -19.40
N ALA A 759 -16.94 1.54 -18.23
CA ALA A 759 -15.66 1.66 -17.55
C ALA A 759 -15.25 0.33 -16.88
N ARG A 760 -13.95 0.05 -16.84
CA ARG A 760 -13.41 -1.19 -16.27
C ARG A 760 -12.19 -0.93 -15.40
N HIS A 761 -11.94 -1.79 -14.41
CA HIS A 761 -10.76 -1.71 -13.53
C HIS A 761 -10.60 -0.32 -12.89
N THR A 762 -11.71 0.37 -12.64
CA THR A 762 -11.71 1.68 -11.99
C THR A 762 -11.86 1.49 -10.49
N VAL A 763 -11.03 2.21 -9.73
CA VAL A 763 -11.16 2.30 -8.28
C VAL A 763 -11.87 3.61 -7.94
N VAL A 764 -13.01 3.53 -7.25
CA VAL A 764 -13.75 4.67 -6.72
C VAL A 764 -13.75 4.56 -5.20
N GLU A 765 -12.95 5.38 -4.54
CA GLU A 765 -12.69 5.22 -3.11
C GLU A 765 -12.84 6.53 -2.31
N ALA A 766 -13.45 6.42 -1.13
CA ALA A 766 -13.51 7.51 -0.16
C ALA A 766 -14.13 8.83 -0.69
N ASN A 767 -15.01 8.77 -1.69
CA ASN A 767 -15.67 9.95 -2.25
C ASN A 767 -16.93 10.30 -1.47
N GLU A 768 -17.26 11.58 -1.41
CA GLU A 768 -18.55 12.10 -0.94
C GLU A 768 -19.38 12.52 -2.15
N VAL A 769 -20.46 11.78 -2.42
CA VAL A 769 -21.25 11.88 -3.64
C VAL A 769 -22.71 12.18 -3.33
N GLU A 770 -23.13 13.41 -3.58
CA GLU A 770 -24.54 13.81 -3.62
C GLU A 770 -25.02 13.80 -5.07
N GLY A 771 -25.72 12.73 -5.46
CA GLY A 771 -26.04 12.49 -6.88
C GLY A 771 -26.20 11.04 -7.29
N GLY A 772 -25.95 10.10 -6.36
CA GLY A 772 -25.87 8.69 -6.68
C GLY A 772 -24.69 8.30 -7.58
N VAL A 773 -24.55 7.00 -7.80
CA VAL A 773 -23.53 6.39 -8.65
C VAL A 773 -24.20 5.40 -9.61
N GLU A 774 -23.86 5.50 -10.89
CA GLU A 774 -24.38 4.62 -11.93
C GLU A 774 -23.25 3.85 -12.63
N LEU A 775 -23.38 2.53 -12.72
CA LEU A 775 -22.51 1.60 -13.44
C LEU A 775 -23.31 0.98 -14.59
N ARG A 776 -23.05 1.44 -15.81
CA ARG A 776 -23.73 0.97 -17.02
C ARG A 776 -22.76 0.25 -17.93
N GLY A 777 -22.89 -1.07 -18.08
CA GLY A 777 -21.93 -1.91 -18.81
C GLY A 777 -20.51 -1.81 -18.25
N ALA A 778 -20.39 -1.42 -16.99
CA ALA A 778 -19.14 -1.19 -16.30
C ALA A 778 -18.81 -2.40 -15.43
N SER A 779 -17.67 -3.03 -15.70
CA SER A 779 -17.32 -4.32 -15.11
C SER A 779 -15.94 -4.30 -14.45
N ALA A 780 -15.71 -5.16 -13.47
CA ALA A 780 -14.44 -5.28 -12.75
C ALA A 780 -13.99 -3.97 -12.08
N ASN A 781 -14.93 -3.19 -11.54
CA ASN A 781 -14.62 -1.98 -10.79
C ASN A 781 -14.75 -2.21 -9.28
N THR A 782 -14.01 -1.42 -8.49
CA THR A 782 -14.08 -1.45 -7.03
C THR A 782 -14.58 -0.11 -6.52
N LEU A 783 -15.73 -0.13 -5.84
CA LEU A 783 -16.30 1.01 -5.15
C LEU A 783 -16.20 0.76 -3.65
N GLN A 784 -15.35 1.49 -2.94
CA GLN A 784 -15.16 1.28 -1.51
C GLN A 784 -15.08 2.54 -0.64
N HIS A 785 -15.54 2.45 0.60
CA HIS A 785 -15.47 3.55 1.58
C HIS A 785 -16.15 4.86 1.13
N ASN A 786 -17.03 4.82 0.14
CA ASN A 786 -17.71 6.02 -0.36
C ASN A 786 -18.93 6.36 0.50
N ARG A 787 -19.23 7.65 0.61
CA ARG A 787 -20.50 8.17 1.13
C ARG A 787 -21.36 8.60 -0.04
N ILE A 788 -22.42 7.87 -0.32
CA ILE A 788 -23.26 8.07 -1.50
C ILE A 788 -24.68 8.42 -1.06
N VAL A 789 -25.17 9.58 -1.50
CA VAL A 789 -26.52 10.07 -1.20
C VAL A 789 -27.28 10.26 -2.50
N GLY A 790 -28.46 9.65 -2.59
CA GLY A 790 -29.41 9.86 -3.69
C GLY A 790 -29.99 11.27 -3.63
N ASN A 791 -30.17 11.91 -4.79
CA ASN A 791 -30.65 13.30 -4.89
C ASN A 791 -31.99 13.44 -5.65
N GLN A 792 -32.67 12.34 -5.95
CA GLN A 792 -33.86 12.30 -6.81
C GLN A 792 -34.89 11.28 -6.34
N ASP A 793 -36.14 11.70 -6.27
CA ASP A 793 -37.29 10.80 -6.08
C ASP A 793 -37.39 9.81 -7.25
N GLY A 794 -37.59 8.53 -6.93
CA GLY A 794 -37.73 7.45 -7.91
C GLY A 794 -36.43 7.00 -8.60
N ALA A 795 -35.29 7.61 -8.27
CA ALA A 795 -33.98 7.21 -8.78
C ALA A 795 -33.28 6.24 -7.82
N THR A 796 -32.52 5.29 -8.36
CA THR A 796 -31.65 4.43 -7.57
C THR A 796 -30.40 5.20 -7.15
N THR A 797 -29.97 5.04 -5.89
CA THR A 797 -28.77 5.69 -5.38
C THR A 797 -27.49 5.07 -5.91
N LEU A 798 -27.39 3.73 -5.96
CA LEU A 798 -26.29 3.01 -6.60
C LEU A 798 -26.85 1.96 -7.57
N TYR A 799 -26.64 2.17 -8.87
CA TYR A 799 -27.27 1.36 -9.92
C TYR A 799 -26.26 0.62 -10.79
N LEU A 800 -26.32 -0.71 -10.83
CA LEU A 800 -25.55 -1.57 -11.73
C LEU A 800 -26.47 -2.17 -12.79
N PHE A 801 -26.24 -1.86 -14.07
CA PHE A 801 -27.01 -2.47 -15.15
C PHE A 801 -26.32 -2.56 -16.51
N ALA A 802 -27.00 -3.25 -17.43
CA ALA A 802 -26.58 -3.42 -18.82
C ALA A 802 -25.21 -4.12 -18.92
N GLN A 803 -25.09 -5.29 -18.29
CA GLN A 803 -23.86 -6.11 -18.27
C GLN A 803 -22.75 -5.50 -17.41
N SER A 804 -23.11 -5.01 -16.22
CA SER A 804 -22.15 -4.53 -15.22
C SER A 804 -21.75 -5.67 -14.30
N HIS A 805 -20.72 -6.42 -14.67
CA HIS A 805 -20.32 -7.67 -14.03
C HIS A 805 -19.09 -7.52 -13.13
N HIS A 806 -18.88 -8.44 -12.20
CA HIS A 806 -17.62 -8.56 -11.44
C HIS A 806 -17.21 -7.30 -10.66
N ASN A 807 -18.15 -6.45 -10.27
CA ASN A 807 -17.84 -5.28 -9.47
C ASN A 807 -17.84 -5.62 -7.97
N THR A 808 -16.95 -4.99 -7.22
CA THR A 808 -16.90 -5.06 -5.76
C THR A 808 -17.39 -3.75 -5.17
N ILE A 809 -18.48 -3.81 -4.40
CA ILE A 809 -19.06 -2.68 -3.67
C ILE A 809 -18.85 -2.96 -2.19
N ALA A 810 -17.85 -2.35 -1.57
CA ALA A 810 -17.43 -2.70 -0.21
C ALA A 810 -17.36 -1.52 0.75
N ARG A 811 -17.90 -1.66 1.97
CA ARG A 811 -17.75 -0.67 3.05
C ARG A 811 -18.22 0.74 2.67
N ASN A 812 -19.24 0.86 1.83
CA ASN A 812 -19.82 2.16 1.48
C ASN A 812 -20.98 2.50 2.42
N THR A 813 -21.18 3.80 2.70
CA THR A 813 -22.40 4.31 3.35
C THR A 813 -23.33 4.87 2.27
N ILE A 814 -24.47 4.22 2.06
CA ILE A 814 -25.42 4.52 0.99
C ILE A 814 -26.74 4.99 1.60
N ARG A 815 -27.18 6.19 1.22
CA ARG A 815 -28.44 6.78 1.68
C ARG A 815 -29.35 7.08 0.50
N ALA A 816 -30.40 6.30 0.36
CA ALA A 816 -31.46 6.52 -0.60
C ALA A 816 -32.60 7.31 0.05
N ILE A 817 -32.89 8.50 -0.48
CA ILE A 817 -33.90 9.41 0.05
C ILE A 817 -34.89 9.71 -1.06
N GLY A 818 -36.18 9.48 -0.77
CA GLY A 818 -37.27 9.78 -1.70
C GLY A 818 -38.21 8.60 -1.93
N ASP A 819 -39.27 8.83 -2.69
CA ASP A 819 -40.27 7.80 -2.98
C ASP A 819 -39.80 6.84 -4.08
N ALA A 820 -40.19 5.56 -4.02
CA ALA A 820 -39.89 4.57 -5.06
C ALA A 820 -38.39 4.38 -5.36
N THR A 821 -37.52 4.58 -4.37
CA THR A 821 -36.06 4.51 -4.51
C THR A 821 -35.48 3.16 -4.09
N SER A 822 -34.24 2.91 -4.47
CA SER A 822 -33.44 1.78 -3.99
C SER A 822 -32.06 2.26 -3.55
N GLY A 823 -31.53 1.68 -2.47
CA GLY A 823 -30.15 1.86 -2.05
C GLY A 823 -29.21 1.35 -3.14
N ILE A 824 -29.22 0.03 -3.34
CA ILE A 824 -28.49 -0.65 -4.42
C ILE A 824 -29.47 -1.37 -5.34
N TYR A 825 -29.29 -1.25 -6.65
CA TYR A 825 -30.09 -1.96 -7.65
C TYR A 825 -29.19 -2.65 -8.68
N LEU A 826 -29.44 -3.93 -8.94
CA LEU A 826 -28.70 -4.75 -9.89
C LEU A 826 -29.66 -5.32 -10.94
N ARG A 827 -29.39 -5.06 -12.23
CA ARG A 827 -30.20 -5.57 -13.34
C ARG A 827 -29.33 -5.93 -14.53
N GLU A 828 -29.36 -7.19 -14.96
CA GLU A 828 -28.45 -7.72 -15.99
C GLU A 828 -26.99 -7.54 -15.54
N ALA A 829 -26.72 -7.89 -14.28
CA ALA A 829 -25.44 -7.68 -13.61
C ALA A 829 -25.08 -8.96 -12.85
N ASP A 830 -23.99 -9.61 -13.25
CA ASP A 830 -23.58 -10.93 -12.72
C ASP A 830 -22.30 -10.83 -11.91
N HIS A 831 -22.13 -11.74 -10.96
CA HIS A 831 -20.90 -11.93 -10.19
C HIS A 831 -20.42 -10.67 -9.44
N ASN A 832 -21.33 -9.81 -8.99
CA ASN A 832 -20.98 -8.65 -8.17
C ASN A 832 -20.95 -9.04 -6.68
N ALA A 833 -20.00 -8.46 -5.95
CA ALA A 833 -19.83 -8.68 -4.51
C ALA A 833 -20.19 -7.41 -3.74
N LEU A 834 -21.19 -7.50 -2.87
CA LEU A 834 -21.53 -6.47 -1.89
C LEU A 834 -20.98 -6.93 -0.54
N VAL A 835 -20.12 -6.12 0.09
CA VAL A 835 -19.42 -6.52 1.32
C VAL A 835 -19.37 -5.39 2.35
N GLY A 836 -20.00 -5.58 3.51
CA GLY A 836 -19.88 -4.66 4.65
C GLY A 836 -20.41 -3.25 4.40
N ASN A 837 -21.39 -3.07 3.50
CA ASN A 837 -21.99 -1.76 3.24
C ASN A 837 -23.05 -1.41 4.28
N GLU A 838 -23.23 -0.11 4.53
CA GLU A 838 -24.30 0.43 5.36
C GLU A 838 -25.33 1.11 4.45
N ILE A 839 -26.53 0.54 4.35
CA ILE A 839 -27.55 0.95 3.37
C ILE A 839 -28.81 1.39 4.12
N GLU A 840 -29.15 2.66 3.99
CA GLU A 840 -30.36 3.24 4.55
C GLU A 840 -31.26 3.77 3.43
N THR A 841 -32.47 3.24 3.34
CA THR A 841 -33.48 3.67 2.35
C THR A 841 -34.69 4.26 3.07
N THR A 842 -35.00 5.53 2.82
CA THR A 842 -36.09 6.25 3.49
C THR A 842 -37.01 6.94 2.47
N GLY A 843 -38.33 6.74 2.56
CA GLY A 843 -39.32 7.38 1.71
C GLY A 843 -40.75 7.23 2.22
N ASP A 844 -41.70 7.97 1.66
CA ASP A 844 -43.12 7.89 2.06
C ASP A 844 -43.84 6.73 1.37
N TYR A 845 -43.30 6.17 0.29
CA TYR A 845 -43.83 5.01 -0.46
C TYR A 845 -42.84 3.82 -0.52
N THR A 846 -43.12 2.81 -1.35
CA THR A 846 -42.31 1.58 -1.48
C THR A 846 -40.85 1.89 -1.75
N GLY A 847 -39.93 1.43 -0.91
CA GLY A 847 -38.48 1.55 -1.12
C GLY A 847 -37.77 0.20 -0.97
N TYR A 848 -36.57 0.08 -1.52
CA TYR A 848 -35.76 -1.13 -1.43
C TYR A 848 -34.37 -0.84 -0.84
N GLY A 849 -33.87 -1.69 0.06
CA GLY A 849 -32.48 -1.64 0.48
C GLY A 849 -31.57 -2.06 -0.67
N ILE A 850 -31.65 -3.35 -1.02
CA ILE A 850 -30.99 -3.95 -2.18
C ILE A 850 -32.01 -4.66 -3.05
N TRP A 851 -31.99 -4.40 -4.36
CA TRP A 851 -32.83 -5.11 -5.31
C TRP A 851 -32.00 -5.79 -6.42
N PHE A 852 -31.93 -7.12 -6.35
CA PHE A 852 -31.30 -8.00 -7.33
C PHE A 852 -32.31 -8.41 -8.41
N ARG A 853 -32.60 -7.52 -9.36
CA ARG A 853 -33.65 -7.76 -10.36
C ARG A 853 -33.33 -8.86 -11.35
N SER A 854 -32.11 -8.90 -11.88
CA SER A 854 -31.67 -9.98 -12.77
C SER A 854 -30.16 -10.11 -12.78
N GLY A 855 -29.67 -11.35 -12.79
CA GLY A 855 -28.26 -11.69 -12.87
C GLY A 855 -27.85 -12.79 -11.90
N VAL A 856 -26.76 -13.50 -12.20
CA VAL A 856 -26.32 -14.70 -11.47
C VAL A 856 -25.03 -14.45 -10.69
N GLY A 857 -24.82 -15.23 -9.63
CA GLY A 857 -23.56 -15.22 -8.88
C GLY A 857 -23.32 -13.97 -8.05
N ASN A 858 -24.33 -13.13 -7.85
CA ASN A 858 -24.21 -11.96 -6.99
C ASN A 858 -24.23 -12.38 -5.51
N THR A 859 -23.41 -11.72 -4.70
CA THR A 859 -23.27 -12.01 -3.28
C THR A 859 -23.44 -10.74 -2.45
N ALA A 860 -24.01 -10.88 -1.27
CA ALA A 860 -24.03 -9.86 -0.22
C ALA A 860 -23.49 -10.49 1.06
N THR A 861 -22.60 -9.80 1.77
CA THR A 861 -21.91 -10.33 2.95
C THR A 861 -21.66 -9.22 3.96
N GLU A 862 -22.04 -9.43 5.22
CA GLU A 862 -21.83 -8.45 6.31
C GLU A 862 -22.48 -7.07 6.06
N ASP A 863 -23.42 -6.96 5.11
CA ASP A 863 -24.10 -5.71 4.81
C ASP A 863 -25.18 -5.41 5.88
N TRP A 864 -25.23 -4.15 6.32
CA TRP A 864 -26.26 -3.61 7.18
C TRP A 864 -27.30 -2.87 6.34
N ILE A 865 -28.57 -3.27 6.46
CA ILE A 865 -29.66 -2.77 5.61
C ILE A 865 -30.81 -2.33 6.49
N ARG A 866 -31.30 -1.11 6.24
CA ARG A 866 -32.50 -0.60 6.87
C ARG A 866 -33.35 0.16 5.87
N THR A 867 -34.56 -0.33 5.64
CA THR A 867 -35.56 0.33 4.80
C THR A 867 -36.72 0.82 5.65
N THR A 868 -37.12 2.08 5.47
CA THR A 868 -38.29 2.65 6.17
C THR A 868 -39.22 3.32 5.18
N GLY A 869 -40.48 2.88 5.15
CA GLY A 869 -41.56 3.48 4.34
C GLY A 869 -42.96 3.04 4.77
N THR A 870 -44.00 3.71 4.27
CA THR A 870 -45.37 3.57 4.83
C THR A 870 -46.19 2.39 4.27
N SER A 871 -45.77 1.79 3.14
CA SER A 871 -46.33 0.52 2.62
C SER A 871 -45.42 -0.17 1.60
N GLY A 872 -45.11 -1.46 1.80
CA GLY A 872 -44.47 -2.32 0.78
C GLY A 872 -42.96 -2.11 0.57
N SER A 873 -42.29 -1.46 1.51
CA SER A 873 -40.83 -1.41 1.55
C SER A 873 -40.24 -2.78 1.85
N ILE A 874 -39.09 -3.09 1.24
CA ILE A 874 -38.44 -4.41 1.36
C ILE A 874 -36.92 -4.19 1.45
N ASP A 875 -36.28 -4.62 2.53
CA ASP A 875 -34.83 -4.60 2.69
C ASP A 875 -34.08 -5.29 1.55
N VAL A 876 -34.47 -6.52 1.19
CA VAL A 876 -33.85 -7.26 0.09
C VAL A 876 -34.90 -7.83 -0.85
N LEU A 877 -34.91 -7.40 -2.10
CA LEU A 877 -35.80 -7.93 -3.14
C LEU A 877 -35.01 -8.69 -4.21
N VAL A 878 -35.46 -9.90 -4.54
CA VAL A 878 -34.79 -10.75 -5.54
C VAL A 878 -35.74 -11.06 -6.69
N GLY A 879 -35.35 -10.67 -7.90
CA GLY A 879 -36.04 -10.97 -9.16
C GLY A 879 -35.49 -12.24 -9.82
N ASP A 880 -35.23 -12.20 -11.13
CA ASP A 880 -34.62 -13.28 -11.91
C ASP A 880 -33.11 -13.42 -11.63
N SER A 881 -32.77 -13.63 -10.36
CA SER A 881 -31.40 -13.69 -9.88
C SER A 881 -31.19 -14.85 -8.91
N GLU A 882 -30.01 -15.46 -8.96
CA GLU A 882 -29.55 -16.37 -7.91
C GLU A 882 -28.56 -15.63 -7.02
N VAL A 883 -28.96 -15.40 -5.76
CA VAL A 883 -28.18 -14.60 -4.82
C VAL A 883 -27.83 -15.37 -3.57
N VAL A 884 -26.65 -15.07 -3.04
CA VAL A 884 -26.17 -15.64 -1.79
C VAL A 884 -25.92 -14.53 -0.79
N LEU A 885 -26.69 -14.58 0.30
CA LEU A 885 -26.68 -13.60 1.38
C LEU A 885 -26.01 -14.26 2.58
N THR A 886 -24.93 -13.68 3.11
CA THR A 886 -24.18 -14.28 4.22
C THR A 886 -23.98 -13.26 5.32
N ASP A 887 -24.50 -13.53 6.52
CA ASP A 887 -24.25 -12.67 7.69
C ASP A 887 -24.73 -11.21 7.52
N LEU A 888 -25.89 -11.02 6.87
CA LEU A 888 -26.50 -9.68 6.74
C LEU A 888 -27.28 -9.29 8.01
N ASP A 889 -27.25 -8.00 8.35
CA ASP A 889 -28.13 -7.40 9.36
C ASP A 889 -29.28 -6.65 8.65
N PHE A 890 -30.47 -7.24 8.65
CA PHE A 890 -31.68 -6.71 8.00
C PHE A 890 -32.96 -7.35 8.57
N ASP A 891 -34.14 -6.81 8.28
CA ASP A 891 -35.40 -7.46 8.63
C ASP A 891 -35.67 -8.65 7.68
N LYS A 892 -35.50 -9.88 8.18
CA LYS A 892 -35.78 -11.11 7.41
C LYS A 892 -37.22 -11.17 6.88
N ALA A 893 -38.18 -10.50 7.52
CA ALA A 893 -39.54 -10.38 7.01
C ALA A 893 -39.64 -9.61 5.71
N GLU A 894 -38.64 -8.77 5.46
CA GLU A 894 -38.46 -7.94 4.29
C GLU A 894 -37.45 -8.55 3.31
N LEU A 895 -37.30 -9.88 3.27
CA LEU A 895 -36.71 -10.60 2.13
C LEU A 895 -37.82 -10.97 1.13
N GLY A 896 -37.94 -10.24 0.03
CA GLY A 896 -38.94 -10.43 -1.01
C GLY A 896 -38.45 -11.21 -2.24
N LEU A 897 -39.39 -11.83 -2.97
CA LEU A 897 -39.19 -12.29 -4.35
C LEU A 897 -40.11 -11.49 -5.28
N ASP A 898 -39.58 -11.00 -6.41
CA ASP A 898 -40.33 -10.23 -7.41
C ASP A 898 -41.34 -11.12 -8.17
N TRP A 899 -42.39 -10.52 -8.73
CA TRP A 899 -43.48 -11.24 -9.38
C TRP A 899 -43.01 -11.93 -10.68
N ALA A 900 -43.37 -13.20 -10.87
CA ALA A 900 -42.99 -14.03 -12.01
C ALA A 900 -41.47 -14.28 -12.19
N ALA A 901 -40.67 -13.98 -11.17
CA ALA A 901 -39.25 -14.25 -11.17
C ALA A 901 -38.94 -15.75 -11.01
N THR A 902 -37.85 -16.22 -11.60
CA THR A 902 -37.32 -17.59 -11.44
C THR A 902 -36.16 -17.68 -10.45
N GLY A 903 -35.79 -16.56 -9.84
CA GLY A 903 -34.63 -16.45 -8.97
C GLY A 903 -34.77 -17.18 -7.63
N SER A 904 -33.66 -17.21 -6.90
CA SER A 904 -33.58 -17.76 -5.56
C SER A 904 -32.64 -16.99 -4.67
N ALA A 905 -32.94 -16.95 -3.38
CA ALA A 905 -32.09 -16.39 -2.35
C ALA A 905 -31.66 -17.49 -1.39
N ARG A 906 -30.35 -17.63 -1.19
CA ARG A 906 -29.78 -18.52 -0.17
C ARG A 906 -29.25 -17.66 0.98
N LEU A 907 -29.90 -17.72 2.13
CA LEU A 907 -29.47 -17.03 3.33
C LEU A 907 -28.57 -17.95 4.16
N ARG A 908 -27.38 -17.45 4.50
CA ARG A 908 -26.35 -18.16 5.25
C ARG A 908 -25.87 -17.33 6.44
N TRP A 909 -25.33 -18.02 7.43
CA TRP A 909 -24.76 -17.42 8.64
C TRP A 909 -23.38 -17.96 8.89
N VAL A 910 -22.51 -17.12 9.43
CA VAL A 910 -21.28 -17.59 10.06
C VAL A 910 -21.66 -18.07 11.46
N VAL A 911 -21.51 -19.37 11.70
CA VAL A 911 -21.81 -20.02 12.98
C VAL A 911 -20.50 -20.26 13.70
N GLU A 912 -20.36 -19.66 14.88
CA GLU A 912 -19.24 -19.88 15.78
C GLU A 912 -19.59 -20.98 16.77
N VAL A 913 -18.75 -22.02 16.82
CA VAL A 913 -18.92 -23.15 17.73
C VAL A 913 -17.80 -23.13 18.74
N SER A 914 -18.15 -22.99 20.02
CA SER A 914 -17.24 -23.12 21.16
C SER A 914 -17.47 -24.47 21.85
N VAL A 915 -16.39 -25.19 22.13
CA VAL A 915 -16.41 -26.48 22.82
C VAL A 915 -15.65 -26.34 24.14
N ALA A 916 -16.33 -26.62 25.24
CA ALA A 916 -15.82 -26.55 26.60
C ALA A 916 -15.97 -27.91 27.32
N ASP A 917 -15.14 -28.13 28.34
CA ASP A 917 -15.22 -29.28 29.24
C ASP A 917 -16.18 -29.03 30.42
N ALA A 918 -16.45 -30.04 31.23
CA ALA A 918 -17.36 -29.96 32.38
C ALA A 918 -17.00 -28.91 33.47
N VAL A 919 -15.83 -28.26 33.40
CA VAL A 919 -15.42 -27.17 34.30
C VAL A 919 -15.27 -25.82 33.59
N MET A 920 -15.83 -25.67 32.39
CA MET A 920 -15.71 -24.47 31.54
C MET A 920 -14.31 -24.20 31.00
N GLY A 921 -13.48 -25.23 30.86
CA GLY A 921 -12.21 -25.17 30.15
C GLY A 921 -12.39 -25.37 28.64
N ASN A 922 -11.76 -24.52 27.83
CA ASN A 922 -11.80 -24.63 26.38
C ASN A 922 -11.15 -25.92 25.87
N VAL A 923 -11.81 -26.62 24.95
CA VAL A 923 -11.34 -27.92 24.43
C VAL A 923 -10.70 -27.74 23.06
N GLN A 924 -9.36 -27.70 23.02
CA GLN A 924 -8.60 -27.66 21.77
C GLN A 924 -8.58 -29.00 21.03
N GLY A 925 -8.66 -28.97 19.71
CA GLY A 925 -8.55 -30.16 18.86
C GLY A 925 -9.73 -31.12 18.99
N ALA A 926 -10.86 -30.66 19.53
CA ALA A 926 -12.12 -31.38 19.41
C ALA A 926 -12.54 -31.35 17.94
N THR A 927 -12.90 -32.51 17.41
CA THR A 927 -13.50 -32.61 16.08
C THR A 927 -14.94 -32.14 16.15
N VAL A 928 -15.26 -31.06 15.47
CA VAL A 928 -16.62 -30.54 15.34
C VAL A 928 -17.14 -30.87 13.95
N GLN A 929 -18.19 -31.67 13.90
CA GLN A 929 -18.91 -32.03 12.68
C GLN A 929 -20.26 -31.32 12.66
N VAL A 930 -20.62 -30.76 11.51
CA VAL A 930 -21.99 -30.31 11.24
C VAL A 930 -22.65 -31.34 10.35
N LEU A 931 -23.74 -31.94 10.82
CA LEU A 931 -24.49 -32.96 10.12
C LEU A 931 -25.86 -32.43 9.68
N ASP A 932 -26.31 -32.89 8.51
CA ASP A 932 -27.68 -32.64 8.03
C ASP A 932 -28.72 -33.54 8.73
N THR A 933 -29.98 -33.37 8.36
CA THR A 933 -31.10 -34.16 8.91
C THR A 933 -31.07 -35.65 8.53
N ALA A 934 -30.27 -36.03 7.52
CA ALA A 934 -30.02 -37.43 7.15
C ALA A 934 -28.83 -38.04 7.91
N GLY A 935 -28.13 -37.24 8.74
CA GLY A 935 -26.94 -37.65 9.48
C GLY A 935 -25.68 -37.70 8.62
N GLN A 936 -25.68 -37.04 7.45
CA GLN A 936 -24.49 -36.88 6.62
C GLN A 936 -23.66 -35.69 7.14
N VAL A 937 -22.34 -35.87 7.25
CA VAL A 937 -21.41 -34.79 7.59
C VAL A 937 -21.33 -33.80 6.42
N LEU A 938 -21.74 -32.57 6.65
CA LEU A 938 -21.65 -31.45 5.70
C LEU A 938 -20.33 -30.70 5.84
N HIS A 939 -19.89 -30.49 7.08
CA HIS A 939 -18.67 -29.78 7.43
C HIS A 939 -17.96 -30.46 8.60
N GLU A 940 -16.64 -30.38 8.63
CA GLU A 940 -15.80 -30.88 9.73
C GLU A 940 -14.63 -29.92 9.91
N SER A 941 -14.34 -29.57 11.16
CA SER A 941 -13.19 -28.77 11.54
C SER A 941 -12.73 -29.15 12.93
N LEU A 942 -11.49 -28.80 13.25
CA LEU A 942 -10.95 -28.92 14.60
C LEU A 942 -11.11 -27.59 15.32
N THR A 943 -11.44 -27.64 16.61
CA THR A 943 -11.39 -26.45 17.46
C THR A 943 -9.96 -25.94 17.63
N ASP A 944 -9.82 -24.62 17.60
CA ASP A 944 -8.60 -23.92 17.98
C ASP A 944 -8.35 -24.01 19.50
N ARG A 945 -7.33 -23.33 19.99
CA ARG A 945 -6.97 -23.37 21.42
C ARG A 945 -7.93 -22.61 22.35
N GLU A 946 -8.85 -21.84 21.81
CA GLU A 946 -10.00 -21.29 22.56
C GLU A 946 -11.20 -22.23 22.52
N GLY A 947 -11.04 -23.44 21.97
CA GLY A 947 -12.12 -24.39 21.81
C GLY A 947 -13.06 -23.98 20.68
N ARG A 948 -12.65 -23.10 19.76
CA ARG A 948 -13.54 -22.49 18.78
C ARG A 948 -13.30 -22.95 17.35
N THR A 949 -14.35 -23.00 16.55
CA THR A 949 -14.28 -23.16 15.09
C THR A 949 -15.49 -22.49 14.46
N THR A 950 -15.40 -22.08 13.19
CA THR A 950 -16.51 -21.44 12.48
C THR A 950 -16.96 -22.26 11.27
N PHE A 951 -18.23 -22.15 10.92
CA PHE A 951 -18.82 -22.76 9.73
C PHE A 951 -19.78 -21.80 9.06
N VAL A 952 -19.89 -21.84 7.73
CA VAL A 952 -20.93 -21.10 7.00
C VAL A 952 -22.09 -22.04 6.72
N LEU A 953 -23.20 -21.86 7.43
CA LEU A 953 -24.37 -22.73 7.33
C LEU A 953 -25.53 -22.02 6.65
N THR A 954 -26.34 -22.75 5.88
CA THR A 954 -27.51 -22.20 5.20
C THR A 954 -28.71 -22.26 6.13
N GLU A 955 -29.39 -21.15 6.40
CA GLU A 955 -30.64 -21.17 7.17
C GLU A 955 -31.77 -21.72 6.30
N PHE A 956 -32.04 -21.06 5.17
CA PHE A 956 -33.04 -21.47 4.21
C PHE A 956 -32.66 -21.08 2.78
N VAL A 957 -33.31 -21.74 1.83
CA VAL A 957 -33.38 -21.30 0.43
C VAL A 957 -34.80 -20.85 0.15
N LYS A 958 -34.94 -19.63 -0.38
CA LYS A 958 -36.21 -19.09 -0.85
C LYS A 958 -36.25 -19.21 -2.37
N ARG A 959 -37.25 -19.93 -2.89
CA ARG A 959 -37.45 -20.15 -4.33
C ARG A 959 -38.85 -19.68 -4.74
N PHE A 960 -38.99 -19.36 -6.02
CA PHE A 960 -40.30 -19.03 -6.59
C PHE A 960 -41.23 -20.26 -6.68
N ASP A 961 -42.51 -20.06 -6.34
CA ASP A 961 -43.63 -21.01 -6.42
C ASP A 961 -44.85 -20.24 -6.96
N GLU A 962 -45.57 -20.84 -7.93
CA GLU A 962 -46.73 -20.24 -8.63
C GLU A 962 -47.91 -19.83 -7.73
N THR A 963 -47.93 -20.18 -6.44
CA THR A 963 -49.14 -20.16 -5.59
C THR A 963 -49.24 -19.11 -4.49
N ASN A 964 -48.22 -18.33 -4.09
CA ASN A 964 -48.46 -17.18 -3.20
C ASN A 964 -47.32 -16.16 -3.10
N TYR A 965 -47.69 -14.92 -3.37
CA TYR A 965 -46.87 -13.72 -3.46
C TYR A 965 -46.92 -12.99 -2.10
N LEU A 966 -45.77 -12.60 -1.55
CA LEU A 966 -45.63 -11.77 -0.34
C LEU A 966 -45.99 -12.40 1.03
N THR A 967 -46.02 -13.73 1.17
CA THR A 967 -46.10 -14.34 2.51
C THR A 967 -44.94 -15.30 2.76
N PHE A 968 -44.49 -15.37 4.02
CA PHE A 968 -43.43 -16.21 4.61
C PHE A 968 -43.51 -17.73 4.31
N ALA A 969 -44.45 -18.19 3.48
CA ALA A 969 -44.96 -19.55 3.50
C ALA A 969 -44.13 -20.60 2.74
N HIS A 970 -43.07 -20.25 2.00
CA HIS A 970 -42.31 -21.21 1.18
C HIS A 970 -40.79 -21.01 1.30
N MET A 971 -40.27 -21.19 2.51
CA MET A 971 -38.84 -21.32 2.76
C MET A 971 -38.50 -22.82 2.86
N GLU A 972 -37.56 -23.28 2.05
CA GLU A 972 -36.96 -24.60 2.26
C GLU A 972 -35.88 -24.43 3.33
N ALA A 973 -36.27 -24.68 4.59
CA ALA A 973 -35.32 -24.73 5.69
C ALA A 973 -34.32 -25.87 5.43
N MET A 974 -33.02 -25.57 5.53
CA MET A 974 -31.98 -26.57 5.28
C MET A 974 -31.54 -27.30 6.57
N GLY A 975 -32.01 -26.81 7.72
CA GLY A 975 -31.85 -27.41 9.04
C GLY A 975 -33.14 -28.09 9.56
N PRO A 976 -33.14 -28.53 10.83
CA PRO A 976 -32.11 -28.28 11.83
C PRO A 976 -30.84 -29.10 11.58
N TYR A 977 -29.68 -28.52 11.90
CA TYR A 977 -28.38 -29.17 11.84
C TYR A 977 -28.06 -29.87 13.16
N THR A 978 -27.40 -31.01 13.12
CA THR A 978 -26.77 -31.59 14.32
C THR A 978 -25.32 -31.16 14.34
N VAL A 979 -24.93 -30.36 15.33
CA VAL A 979 -23.52 -30.01 15.58
C VAL A 979 -22.99 -30.97 16.63
N ARG A 980 -22.00 -31.76 16.25
CA ARG A 980 -21.40 -32.81 17.07
C ARG A 980 -19.96 -32.43 17.37
N ALA A 981 -19.61 -32.27 18.64
CA ALA A 981 -18.23 -32.20 19.10
C ALA A 981 -17.78 -33.57 19.60
N THR A 982 -16.57 -33.99 19.23
CA THR A 982 -15.98 -35.27 19.64
C THR A 982 -14.52 -35.07 20.05
N GLN A 983 -14.11 -35.64 21.17
CA GLN A 983 -12.71 -35.72 21.58
C GLN A 983 -12.44 -37.06 22.28
N GLY A 984 -11.54 -37.87 21.73
CA GLY A 984 -11.26 -39.21 22.24
C GLY A 984 -12.49 -40.13 22.18
N LEU A 985 -13.01 -40.54 23.35
CA LEU A 985 -14.24 -41.35 23.47
C LEU A 985 -15.48 -40.53 23.87
N THR A 986 -15.30 -39.23 24.14
CA THR A 986 -16.36 -38.33 24.57
C THR A 986 -16.98 -37.63 23.37
N GLN A 987 -18.31 -37.51 23.36
CA GLN A 987 -19.07 -36.88 22.30
C GLN A 987 -20.25 -36.11 22.89
N GLN A 988 -20.52 -34.93 22.34
CA GLN A 988 -21.71 -34.14 22.63
C GLN A 988 -22.37 -33.68 21.32
N GLU A 989 -23.69 -33.59 21.32
CA GLU A 989 -24.47 -33.10 20.19
C GLU A 989 -25.45 -32.02 20.62
N VAL A 990 -25.59 -30.99 19.80
CA VAL A 990 -26.67 -30.00 19.91
C VAL A 990 -27.35 -29.87 18.55
N ILE A 991 -28.67 -29.70 18.59
CA ILE A 991 -29.47 -29.43 17.41
C ILE A 991 -29.52 -27.91 17.23
N LEU A 992 -28.92 -27.41 16.16
CA LEU A 992 -28.93 -26.00 15.77
C LEU A 992 -30.00 -25.77 14.70
N ASP A 993 -31.05 -25.04 15.06
CA ASP A 993 -32.08 -24.58 14.12
C ASP A 993 -31.96 -23.07 13.90
N LEU A 994 -31.24 -22.66 12.86
CA LEU A 994 -30.99 -21.25 12.53
C LEU A 994 -32.27 -20.43 12.29
N ALA A 995 -33.41 -21.08 12.01
CA ALA A 995 -34.69 -20.39 11.85
C ALA A 995 -35.38 -20.09 13.19
N GLN A 996 -34.97 -20.76 14.27
CA GLN A 996 -35.51 -20.57 15.62
C GLN A 996 -34.51 -19.89 16.56
N THR A 997 -33.21 -19.99 16.27
CA THR A 997 -32.17 -19.42 17.12
C THR A 997 -32.03 -17.93 16.86
N GLY A 998 -32.10 -17.12 17.91
CA GLY A 998 -31.73 -15.69 17.83
C GLY A 998 -30.21 -15.45 17.90
N SER A 999 -29.41 -16.52 17.79
CA SER A 999 -27.95 -16.52 17.91
C SER A 999 -27.35 -17.49 16.90
N THR A 1000 -26.17 -17.13 16.40
CA THR A 1000 -25.28 -17.95 15.57
C THR A 1000 -24.10 -18.52 16.38
N GLU A 1001 -24.04 -18.23 17.68
CA GLU A 1001 -23.07 -18.80 18.61
C GLU A 1001 -23.63 -20.07 19.26
N LEU A 1002 -22.82 -21.13 19.28
CA LEU A 1002 -23.18 -22.42 19.86
C LEU A 1002 -22.11 -22.89 20.85
N GLU A 1003 -22.54 -23.29 22.04
CA GLU A 1003 -21.64 -23.84 23.08
C GLU A 1003 -21.94 -25.33 23.34
N LEU A 1004 -20.90 -26.16 23.27
CA LEU A 1004 -20.95 -27.61 23.44
C LEU A 1004 -20.09 -28.05 24.62
N TRP A 1005 -20.63 -28.95 25.45
CA TRP A 1005 -20.00 -29.40 26.69
C TRP A 1005 -19.60 -30.87 26.59
N LEU A 1006 -18.30 -31.18 26.64
CA LEU A 1006 -17.78 -32.55 26.68
C LEU A 1006 -17.55 -32.99 28.14
N GLU A 1007 -18.26 -34.02 28.58
CA GLU A 1007 -18.18 -34.59 29.95
C GLU A 1007 -16.98 -35.52 30.18
#